data_AF-A0A672IHI8-F1
#
_entry.id   AF-A0A672IHI8-F1
#
_cell.length_a   1.000
_cell.length_b   1.000
_cell.length_c   1.000
_cell.angle_alpha   90.00
_cell.angle_beta   90.00
_cell.angle_gamma   90.00
#
_symmetry.space_group_name_H-M   'P 1'
#
loop_
_entity.id
_entity.type
_entity.pdbx_description
1 polymer ?
#
loop_
_entity_poly.entity_id
_entity_poly.type
_entity_poly.pdbx_seq_one_letter_code
_entity_poly.pdbx_strand_id
1 'polypeptide(L)'
;MSTPLRDGEGAIVPPVLVPAGPLACVLSFNVDQKNGLSFSGPLEDMFWLHGCSSFQNSEGKWVLIGSPLSGQPARRTGDVYKCPVGTADNTCIKLELPKNTTIPNLREVKENMTMGTTLVTNPSGGFLACGPQYGYMCGQQQYISGVCANVSDSFQVLNSLSPAAQDCGKELDIVLVLDGSNSIYPWSSITDFLIRFLEKMEIGPKLSQVGIVSYGETVTHRVNLSQFDNTADLLEFVKDLPQQTGVKTMTFLGIDTARREAFMAERGARPGVKKVMVIVTDGESHDFHNLNKTIGDCEDDNIERFGIAVLGDYNRLNKSADEVQNFIKEIESISSKPLRDHFFNVSDEFALLNIVDTLGSKIFALEATSGNLTSSFEMEMSQTGFSAHTSRAVLLGAVGAYDWNGTVVMHSAGDTIVPGRDQFYDPDAEAGYERLAGYLGYDVQSASTPGGTLYITGAPRYNHTGRVVVYRLDDGGGIVVSQILRGEQIGSYFGSVLQTVDVDGDSFTDVLLVGAPMFMGSDKDEQGQVYVYQLRQDGRFVHQFTLKPVNQSCCSAHSASCTNKNEPCGARFGTAIAAVSDLNLDGFNDVAIGAPFENDHRGAVYIYHGEKTSLKEKFVQRIPAGGDGDKVKFFGQSIHGVMDLNGDGITDVTIGGLGGASLFWSRDVAELHANMTFNPAKINLQQAQHQCEHGGRKSVCVVTEVCFDYSVKSDNQDLQSAAGIHYTLTLDVLRAKARASFIGTDDKSETEVSNPVLYPPQARLDFRDPLMVSLQFTKADEDEGPVLDESLPRSINKTIPLVDCGSDEKCIADLRIRAEPSVKSMLIKVNKKDKLDLNINVRNSKDNAYNTKVIVSFTPNINYVKVEPEMACSLNHTRVECPVGYPFLGNNVEENFKMRFEVNPRHIQKDIQINVTATRCVFSNGPFPSSRANLDEHIVVKEGEQYASVFNDSRLIGEEVNISYTLEKSGDILMPPLSLMVTYPRLSPLNNRLLYLTGIATSPQVKCNVRTNPDNINPEVVKPEPKKESLSTFLVRCEESDCDTFLCSVPEAAAAQVNITFRVWKPTFIRGEFSSLHMMVNATLQIQRSHLFELSSSDTTRSVKIQVSKETVGGIPIWIIIISILIGLLILALVIFILWRVGRPDTSCQ
;
A
#
# COMPACT_ATOMS: atom_id res chain seq x y z
N MET A 1 -49.43 2.55 58.57
CA MET A 1 -49.19 1.49 59.58
C MET A 1 -50.28 0.44 59.41
N SER A 2 -49.90 -0.84 59.50
CA SER A 2 -50.71 -2.08 59.41
C SER A 2 -51.35 -2.46 58.06
N THR A 3 -50.77 -3.52 57.47
CA THR A 3 -51.20 -4.52 56.46
C THR A 3 -52.62 -5.07 56.65
N PRO A 4 -53.33 -5.66 55.63
CA PRO A 4 -53.06 -7.04 55.14
C PRO A 4 -53.50 -7.44 53.70
N LEU A 5 -53.25 -8.73 53.36
CA LEU A 5 -53.83 -9.64 52.32
C LEU A 5 -53.01 -9.82 51.02
N ARG A 6 -53.00 -10.96 50.30
CA ARG A 6 -53.07 -12.44 50.51
C ARG A 6 -52.97 -13.05 49.07
N ASP A 7 -52.26 -14.17 48.93
CA ASP A 7 -52.32 -15.26 47.91
C ASP A 7 -52.36 -14.99 46.38
N GLY A 8 -51.54 -15.74 45.62
CA GLY A 8 -51.69 -15.91 44.16
C GLY A 8 -50.54 -16.66 43.45
N GLU A 9 -50.65 -17.99 43.42
CA GLU A 9 -50.20 -18.97 42.40
C GLU A 9 -48.78 -18.91 41.79
N GLY A 10 -47.98 -19.95 42.11
CA GLY A 10 -46.73 -20.28 41.43
C GLY A 10 -46.95 -21.12 40.17
N ALA A 11 -46.44 -20.64 39.04
CA ALA A 11 -46.24 -21.40 37.82
C ALA A 11 -44.83 -22.01 37.81
N ILE A 12 -44.75 -23.33 37.62
CA ILE A 12 -43.52 -24.11 37.46
C ILE A 12 -43.02 -23.87 36.02
N VAL A 13 -41.83 -23.29 35.88
CA VAL A 13 -41.09 -23.15 34.60
C VAL A 13 -39.91 -24.15 34.62
N PRO A 14 -39.68 -24.93 33.55
CA PRO A 14 -38.64 -25.97 33.50
C PRO A 14 -37.22 -25.38 33.48
N PRO A 15 -36.18 -26.15 33.86
CA PRO A 15 -34.81 -25.68 33.91
C PRO A 15 -34.32 -25.35 32.50
N VAL A 16 -33.89 -24.09 32.31
CA VAL A 16 -33.21 -23.62 31.11
C VAL A 16 -31.87 -24.34 31.01
N LEU A 17 -31.66 -25.07 29.92
CA LEU A 17 -30.34 -25.53 29.49
C LEU A 17 -29.43 -24.30 29.34
N VAL A 18 -28.37 -24.25 30.14
CA VAL A 18 -27.22 -23.38 29.88
C VAL A 18 -26.55 -23.90 28.61
N PRO A 19 -26.42 -23.11 27.53
CA PRO A 19 -25.59 -23.52 26.41
C PRO A 19 -24.14 -23.52 26.89
N ALA A 20 -23.50 -24.69 26.86
CA ALA A 20 -22.06 -24.78 26.92
C ALA A 20 -21.51 -23.91 25.78
N GLY A 21 -20.82 -22.82 26.13
CA GLY A 21 -20.12 -21.99 25.16
C GLY A 21 -19.09 -22.84 24.40
N PRO A 22 -18.79 -22.51 23.13
CA PRO A 22 -17.73 -23.17 22.42
C PRO A 22 -16.42 -22.91 23.17
N LEU A 23 -15.80 -23.97 23.69
CA LEU A 23 -14.38 -23.94 24.07
C LEU A 23 -13.61 -23.45 22.84
N ALA A 24 -13.02 -22.27 22.95
CA ALA A 24 -12.08 -21.77 21.97
C ALA A 24 -10.98 -22.83 21.82
N CYS A 25 -10.93 -23.51 20.67
CA CYS A 25 -9.83 -24.38 20.32
C CYS A 25 -8.57 -23.51 20.29
N VAL A 26 -7.68 -23.75 21.25
CA VAL A 26 -6.35 -23.14 21.25
C VAL A 26 -5.61 -23.74 20.06
N LEU A 27 -5.43 -22.94 19.01
CA LEU A 27 -4.60 -23.26 17.86
C LEU A 27 -3.13 -23.09 18.29
N SER A 28 -2.62 -24.06 19.06
CA SER A 28 -1.20 -24.19 19.35
C SER A 28 -0.57 -25.01 18.24
N PHE A 29 0.12 -24.35 17.32
CA PHE A 29 1.09 -25.01 16.45
C PHE A 29 2.46 -25.06 17.16
N ASN A 30 3.47 -25.56 16.47
CA ASN A 30 4.70 -26.11 17.03
C ASN A 30 5.58 -25.16 17.86
N VAL A 31 5.34 -23.85 17.89
CA VAL A 31 6.08 -22.94 18.77
C VAL A 31 5.60 -23.09 20.22
N ASP A 32 6.50 -23.53 21.11
CA ASP A 32 6.20 -23.89 22.50
C ASP A 32 5.96 -22.65 23.38
N GLN A 33 4.70 -22.45 23.76
CA GLN A 33 4.28 -21.36 24.64
C GLN A 33 4.55 -21.63 26.13
N LYS A 34 4.82 -22.88 26.53
CA LYS A 34 4.93 -23.28 27.95
C LYS A 34 6.36 -23.22 28.47
N ASN A 35 7.34 -23.65 27.68
CA ASN A 35 8.73 -23.82 28.16
C ASN A 35 9.73 -22.76 27.66
N GLY A 36 9.26 -21.55 27.33
CA GLY A 36 10.11 -20.47 26.82
C GLY A 36 11.08 -19.86 27.84
N LEU A 37 12.16 -19.26 27.34
CA LEU A 37 13.07 -18.42 28.12
C LEU A 37 12.56 -16.98 28.13
N SER A 38 12.70 -16.28 29.26
CA SER A 38 12.34 -14.86 29.36
C SER A 38 13.51 -14.03 29.87
N PHE A 39 13.69 -12.87 29.26
CA PHE A 39 14.71 -11.89 29.60
C PHE A 39 14.01 -10.60 30.00
N SER A 40 14.28 -10.12 31.21
CA SER A 40 13.68 -8.88 31.74
C SER A 40 14.74 -7.82 31.94
N GLY A 41 14.31 -6.56 31.86
CA GLY A 41 15.17 -5.39 32.10
C GLY A 41 14.34 -4.18 32.50
N PRO A 42 14.99 -3.03 32.77
CA PRO A 42 14.30 -1.84 33.25
C PRO A 42 13.33 -1.28 32.20
N LEU A 43 12.07 -1.01 32.61
CA LEU A 43 11.05 -0.41 31.74
C LEU A 43 11.45 1.00 31.27
N GLU A 44 12.11 1.77 32.15
CA GLU A 44 12.58 3.14 31.87
C GLU A 44 13.63 3.17 30.75
N ASP A 45 14.37 2.08 30.56
CA ASP A 45 15.39 1.96 29.53
C ASP A 45 14.82 1.59 28.14
N MET A 46 13.50 1.34 28.04
CA MET A 46 12.82 0.76 26.87
C MET A 46 13.55 -0.48 26.36
N PHE A 47 13.94 -1.34 27.30
CA PHE A 47 14.56 -2.62 27.01
C PHE A 47 13.68 -3.40 26.02
N TRP A 48 14.24 -3.77 24.85
CA TRP A 48 13.62 -4.50 23.73
C TRP A 48 12.69 -3.75 22.78
N LEU A 49 12.51 -2.43 22.96
CA LEU A 49 11.43 -1.72 22.26
C LEU A 49 11.62 -1.62 20.73
N HIS A 50 12.86 -1.65 20.22
CA HIS A 50 13.12 -1.37 18.80
C HIS A 50 14.00 -2.40 18.06
N GLY A 51 14.76 -3.27 18.75
CA GLY A 51 15.64 -4.23 18.07
C GLY A 51 15.98 -5.47 18.91
N CYS A 52 15.84 -6.64 18.30
CA CYS A 52 16.25 -7.94 18.79
C CYS A 52 16.96 -8.67 17.66
N SER A 53 18.10 -9.32 17.94
CA SER A 53 18.74 -10.21 16.97
C SER A 53 19.38 -11.40 17.66
N SER A 54 19.22 -12.59 17.07
CA SER A 54 19.99 -13.78 17.45
C SER A 54 21.41 -13.67 16.89
N PHE A 55 22.41 -14.09 17.66
CA PHE A 55 23.82 -13.98 17.29
C PHE A 55 24.63 -15.18 17.81
N GLN A 56 25.55 -15.71 17.00
CA GLN A 56 26.42 -16.83 17.41
C GLN A 56 27.89 -16.46 17.20
N ASN A 57 28.72 -16.79 18.19
CA ASN A 57 30.16 -16.68 18.08
C ASN A 57 30.85 -17.90 18.70
N SER A 58 32.19 -17.87 18.77
CA SER A 58 32.98 -18.93 19.41
C SER A 58 32.73 -19.10 20.91
N GLU A 59 32.13 -18.11 21.58
CA GLU A 59 31.83 -18.15 23.02
C GLU A 59 30.45 -18.76 23.32
N GLY A 60 29.56 -18.85 22.33
CA GLY A 60 28.22 -19.42 22.50
C GLY A 60 27.18 -18.77 21.59
N LYS A 61 25.91 -19.06 21.89
CA LYS A 61 24.74 -18.44 21.25
C LYS A 61 24.17 -17.35 22.16
N TRP A 62 23.80 -16.22 21.56
CA TRP A 62 23.43 -15.00 22.25
C TRP A 62 22.17 -14.39 21.62
N VAL A 63 21.40 -13.67 22.43
CA VAL A 63 20.39 -12.73 21.96
C VAL A 63 20.86 -11.31 22.23
N LEU A 64 20.89 -10.48 21.19
CA LEU A 64 21.25 -9.07 21.24
C LEU A 64 20.01 -8.21 21.38
N ILE A 65 20.08 -7.21 22.26
CA ILE A 65 18.93 -6.40 22.66
C ILE A 65 19.27 -4.94 22.57
N GLY A 66 18.46 -4.19 21.83
CA GLY A 66 18.47 -2.74 21.85
C GLY A 66 17.82 -2.18 23.11
N SER A 67 18.50 -1.25 23.77
CA SER A 67 17.99 -0.50 24.92
C SER A 67 18.19 1.01 24.70
N PRO A 68 17.36 1.65 23.86
CA PRO A 68 17.64 3.00 23.35
C PRO A 68 17.57 4.11 24.40
N LEU A 69 16.90 3.89 25.54
CA LEU A 69 16.84 4.88 26.63
C LEU A 69 17.88 4.66 27.73
N SER A 70 18.76 3.67 27.61
CA SER A 70 19.69 3.35 28.68
C SER A 70 20.53 4.55 29.13
N GLY A 71 20.59 4.75 30.46
CA GLY A 71 21.29 5.87 31.11
C GLY A 71 20.41 7.09 31.48
N GLN A 72 19.08 6.98 31.35
CA GLN A 72 18.16 7.99 31.89
C GLN A 72 18.26 8.12 33.43
N PRO A 73 17.97 9.30 34.02
CA PRO A 73 17.53 10.55 33.38
C PRO A 73 18.68 11.50 32.99
N ALA A 74 19.90 11.30 33.51
CA ALA A 74 20.97 12.30 33.38
C ALA A 74 21.96 12.06 32.21
N ARG A 75 22.02 10.84 31.64
CA ARG A 75 22.98 10.47 30.57
C ARG A 75 22.40 9.42 29.62
N ARG A 76 21.20 9.68 29.10
CA ARG A 76 20.55 8.82 28.12
C ARG A 76 21.42 8.73 26.88
N THR A 77 22.00 7.57 26.62
CA THR A 77 22.84 7.33 25.44
C THR A 77 22.26 6.18 24.62
N GLY A 78 21.54 5.26 25.26
CA GLY A 78 21.14 4.00 24.67
C GLY A 78 22.31 3.03 24.60
N ASP A 79 22.05 1.73 24.61
CA ASP A 79 23.08 0.71 24.49
C ASP A 79 22.51 -0.62 23.98
N VAL A 80 23.39 -1.58 23.75
CA VAL A 80 23.06 -2.96 23.38
C VAL A 80 23.46 -3.91 24.49
N TYR A 81 22.59 -4.88 24.79
CA TYR A 81 22.85 -5.95 25.74
C TYR A 81 23.02 -7.27 25.01
N LYS A 82 23.92 -8.12 25.50
CA LYS A 82 24.03 -9.53 25.08
C LYS A 82 23.50 -10.44 26.17
N CYS A 83 22.65 -11.39 25.81
CA CYS A 83 22.09 -12.36 26.77
C CYS A 83 22.47 -13.77 26.33
N PRO A 84 23.10 -14.56 27.21
CA PRO A 84 23.51 -15.92 26.87
C PRO A 84 22.27 -16.83 26.77
N VAL A 85 22.34 -17.80 25.84
CA VAL A 85 21.34 -18.85 25.70
C VAL A 85 21.99 -20.20 26.02
N GLY A 86 21.32 -21.02 26.84
CA GLY A 86 21.81 -22.36 27.23
C GLY A 86 22.72 -22.41 28.46
N THR A 87 22.94 -21.29 29.16
CA THR A 87 23.62 -21.24 30.46
C THR A 87 22.63 -21.19 31.61
N ALA A 88 22.99 -21.71 32.79
CA ALA A 88 22.14 -21.64 33.99
C ALA A 88 21.88 -20.20 34.49
N ASP A 89 22.71 -19.25 34.05
CA ASP A 89 22.56 -17.82 34.28
C ASP A 89 22.10 -17.14 32.99
N ASN A 90 20.91 -16.52 33.02
CA ASN A 90 20.28 -15.82 31.90
C ASN A 90 20.45 -14.29 32.00
N THR A 91 21.40 -13.81 32.82
CA THR A 91 21.62 -12.37 33.01
C THR A 91 22.21 -11.71 31.76
N CYS A 92 21.56 -10.64 31.32
CA CYS A 92 21.97 -9.84 30.18
C CYS A 92 23.10 -8.87 30.55
N ILE A 93 24.14 -8.83 29.72
CA ILE A 93 25.36 -8.04 29.93
C ILE A 93 25.37 -6.84 28.98
N LYS A 94 25.57 -5.64 29.53
CA LYS A 94 25.66 -4.37 28.77
C LYS A 94 27.00 -4.26 28.02
N LEU A 95 26.98 -3.85 26.75
CA LEU A 95 28.17 -3.78 25.89
C LEU A 95 28.93 -2.45 25.95
N GLU A 96 28.33 -1.37 26.46
CA GLU A 96 28.95 -0.04 26.55
C GLU A 96 29.43 0.55 25.21
N LEU A 97 28.73 0.22 24.11
CA LEU A 97 29.05 0.71 22.75
C LEU A 97 29.19 2.24 22.64
N PRO A 98 28.37 3.06 23.33
CA PRO A 98 28.51 4.53 23.32
C PRO A 98 29.89 5.08 23.68
N LYS A 99 30.61 4.38 24.57
CA LYS A 99 31.92 4.85 25.06
C LYS A 99 32.97 4.77 23.95
N ASN A 100 32.85 3.78 23.07
CA ASN A 100 33.83 3.47 22.04
C ASN A 100 33.41 3.94 20.64
N THR A 101 32.18 4.44 20.49
CA THR A 101 31.68 5.01 19.23
C THR A 101 32.01 6.50 19.18
N THR A 102 32.94 6.92 18.33
CA THR A 102 33.41 8.32 18.21
C THR A 102 33.72 8.67 16.76
N ILE A 103 33.37 9.89 16.34
CA ILE A 103 33.70 10.46 15.04
C ILE A 103 34.82 11.51 15.23
N PRO A 104 35.93 11.44 14.47
CA PRO A 104 37.03 12.40 14.59
C PRO A 104 36.61 13.80 14.14
N ASN A 105 37.30 14.83 14.66
CA ASN A 105 37.17 16.25 14.30
C ASN A 105 35.83 16.96 14.63
N LEU A 106 34.87 16.28 15.25
CA LEU A 106 33.58 16.86 15.65
C LEU A 106 33.45 17.07 17.16
N ARG A 107 32.65 18.07 17.54
CA ARG A 107 32.20 18.27 18.93
C ARG A 107 30.91 17.48 19.14
N GLU A 108 31.06 16.24 19.59
CA GLU A 108 29.96 15.28 19.70
C GLU A 108 28.96 15.61 20.82
N VAL A 109 27.69 15.37 20.57
CA VAL A 109 26.59 15.39 21.55
C VAL A 109 25.99 13.98 21.61
N LYS A 110 26.48 13.17 22.54
CA LYS A 110 26.03 11.78 22.71
C LYS A 110 24.76 11.65 23.57
N GLU A 111 24.34 12.74 24.23
CA GLU A 111 23.10 12.75 24.98
C GLU A 111 21.91 12.56 24.03
N ASN A 112 21.01 11.66 24.40
CA ASN A 112 19.85 11.20 23.64
C ASN A 112 20.14 10.51 22.30
N MET A 113 21.36 10.00 22.05
CA MET A 113 21.67 9.41 20.74
C MET A 113 20.89 8.12 20.39
N THR A 114 20.27 7.49 21.38
CA THR A 114 19.45 6.27 21.26
C THR A 114 20.15 5.11 20.56
N MET A 115 21.38 4.80 20.96
CA MET A 115 22.10 3.64 20.42
C MET A 115 21.35 2.34 20.70
N GLY A 116 21.27 1.47 19.70
CA GLY A 116 20.53 0.20 19.78
C GLY A 116 19.08 0.31 19.31
N THR A 117 18.64 1.44 18.76
CA THR A 117 17.35 1.52 18.04
C THR A 117 17.34 0.59 16.83
N THR A 118 18.45 0.53 16.09
CA THR A 118 18.58 -0.31 14.89
C THR A 118 19.69 -1.32 15.11
N LEU A 119 19.39 -2.60 14.89
CA LEU A 119 20.32 -3.71 15.03
C LEU A 119 20.22 -4.62 13.82
N VAL A 120 21.35 -4.91 13.18
CA VAL A 120 21.42 -5.79 12.01
C VAL A 120 22.66 -6.67 12.12
N THR A 121 22.50 -7.98 11.93
CA THR A 121 23.63 -8.92 11.89
C THR A 121 24.31 -8.91 10.53
N ASN A 122 25.63 -9.04 10.52
CA ASN A 122 26.39 -9.06 9.27
C ASN A 122 26.64 -10.51 8.82
N PRO A 123 26.35 -10.87 7.56
CA PRO A 123 26.67 -12.20 7.02
C PRO A 123 28.16 -12.59 7.12
N SER A 124 29.08 -11.61 7.12
CA SER A 124 30.53 -11.87 7.23
C SER A 124 31.05 -12.00 8.66
N GLY A 125 30.18 -12.00 9.67
CA GLY A 125 30.53 -11.93 11.09
C GLY A 125 30.34 -10.52 11.67
N GLY A 126 29.90 -10.46 12.93
CA GLY A 126 29.61 -9.26 13.69
C GLY A 126 28.18 -8.73 13.52
N PHE A 127 27.96 -7.50 13.97
CA PHE A 127 26.68 -6.80 13.83
C PHE A 127 26.89 -5.29 13.75
N LEU A 128 25.89 -4.61 13.19
CA LEU A 128 25.81 -3.15 13.12
C LEU A 128 24.78 -2.66 14.13
N ALA A 129 25.16 -1.69 14.95
CA ALA A 129 24.26 -1.02 15.88
C ALA A 129 24.21 0.48 15.57
N CYS A 130 23.02 1.06 15.40
CA CYS A 130 22.88 2.49 15.11
C CYS A 130 22.14 3.26 16.20
N GLY A 131 22.53 4.52 16.35
CA GLY A 131 21.91 5.56 17.16
C GLY A 131 21.48 6.73 16.28
N PRO A 132 20.24 6.74 15.77
CA PRO A 132 19.78 7.73 14.79
C PRO A 132 19.60 9.14 15.36
N GLN A 133 19.60 9.29 16.68
CA GLN A 133 19.47 10.58 17.37
C GLN A 133 20.84 11.15 17.79
N TYR A 134 21.95 10.54 17.36
CA TYR A 134 23.29 11.08 17.59
C TYR A 134 23.39 12.49 17.00
N GLY A 135 23.88 13.41 17.81
CA GLY A 135 24.07 14.79 17.41
C GLY A 135 25.51 15.27 17.53
N TYR A 136 25.78 16.40 16.88
CA TYR A 136 27.04 17.10 16.96
C TYR A 136 26.78 18.61 16.96
N MET A 137 27.69 19.37 17.55
CA MET A 137 27.63 20.83 17.58
C MET A 137 28.37 21.42 16.39
N CYS A 138 27.71 22.38 15.74
CA CYS A 138 28.28 23.22 14.70
C CYS A 138 28.08 24.69 15.12
N GLY A 139 29.15 25.35 15.56
CA GLY A 139 29.03 26.61 16.29
C GLY A 139 28.16 26.45 17.55
N GLN A 140 27.06 27.19 17.61
CA GLN A 140 26.04 27.12 18.67
C GLN A 140 24.82 26.26 18.30
N GLN A 141 24.76 25.72 17.07
CA GLN A 141 23.66 24.88 16.61
C GLN A 141 23.95 23.40 16.86
N GLN A 142 22.91 22.66 17.24
CA GLN A 142 22.96 21.20 17.40
C GLN A 142 22.28 20.54 16.21
N TYR A 143 23.01 19.67 15.50
CA TYR A 143 22.48 18.87 14.40
C TYR A 143 22.37 17.40 14.79
N ILE A 144 21.46 16.66 14.14
CA ILE A 144 21.17 15.25 14.40
C ILE A 144 21.40 14.44 13.13
N SER A 145 22.63 13.97 12.93
CA SER A 145 23.02 13.19 11.75
C SER A 145 22.81 11.69 11.90
N GLY A 146 22.82 11.16 13.13
CA GLY A 146 22.87 9.72 13.38
C GLY A 146 24.26 9.10 13.25
N VAL A 147 24.48 7.98 13.94
CA VAL A 147 25.75 7.23 13.92
C VAL A 147 25.50 5.73 13.94
N CYS A 148 26.34 4.96 13.27
CA CYS A 148 26.36 3.49 13.34
C CYS A 148 27.74 2.99 13.78
N ALA A 149 27.75 1.99 14.66
CA ALA A 149 28.94 1.29 15.11
C ALA A 149 28.96 -0.11 14.51
N ASN A 150 30.04 -0.44 13.81
CA ASN A 150 30.30 -1.80 13.34
C ASN A 150 31.02 -2.57 14.44
N VAL A 151 30.45 -3.69 14.86
CA VAL A 151 30.91 -4.47 16.00
C VAL A 151 31.35 -5.85 15.53
N SER A 152 32.54 -6.28 15.96
CA SER A 152 33.10 -7.59 15.64
C SER A 152 32.39 -8.74 16.37
N ASP A 153 32.69 -9.98 15.98
CA ASP A 153 32.20 -11.19 16.65
C ASP A 153 32.61 -11.30 18.13
N SER A 154 33.67 -10.58 18.52
CA SER A 154 34.17 -10.48 19.90
C SER A 154 33.58 -9.28 20.65
N PHE A 155 32.49 -8.69 20.16
CA PHE A 155 31.81 -7.53 20.75
C PHE A 155 32.67 -6.26 20.85
N GLN A 156 33.66 -6.08 19.97
CA GLN A 156 34.50 -4.88 19.94
C GLN A 156 34.08 -3.94 18.80
N VAL A 157 34.00 -2.64 19.08
CA VAL A 157 33.73 -1.62 18.05
C VAL A 157 34.94 -1.52 17.13
N LEU A 158 34.75 -1.84 15.85
CA LEU A 158 35.78 -1.81 14.81
C LEU A 158 35.92 -0.40 14.21
N ASN A 159 34.80 0.18 13.80
CA ASN A 159 34.72 1.52 13.26
C ASN A 159 33.34 2.14 13.53
N SER A 160 33.30 3.47 13.48
CA SER A 160 32.08 4.28 13.61
C SER A 160 31.82 5.01 12.31
N LEU A 161 30.56 5.07 11.89
CA LEU A 161 30.12 5.63 10.62
C LEU A 161 29.06 6.70 10.90
N SER A 162 29.33 7.93 10.46
CA SER A 162 28.33 9.01 10.39
C SER A 162 28.50 9.72 9.04
N PRO A 163 27.94 9.17 7.95
CA PRO A 163 28.19 9.66 6.59
C PRO A 163 27.66 11.07 6.34
N ALA A 164 26.73 11.49 7.18
CA ALA A 164 26.03 12.76 7.09
C ALA A 164 26.63 13.87 7.96
N ALA A 165 27.56 13.53 8.86
CA ALA A 165 28.23 14.53 9.68
C ALA A 165 29.35 15.19 8.85
N GLN A 166 29.13 16.44 8.45
CA GLN A 166 30.13 17.25 7.75
C GLN A 166 30.98 18.05 8.75
N ASP A 167 32.24 18.28 8.40
CA ASP A 167 33.11 19.22 9.11
C ASP A 167 32.55 20.64 8.91
N CYS A 168 32.19 21.31 10.02
CA CYS A 168 31.63 22.66 9.99
C CYS A 168 32.56 23.67 9.32
N GLY A 169 32.03 24.51 8.42
CA GLY A 169 32.72 25.65 7.85
C GLY A 169 32.85 26.75 8.90
N LYS A 170 34.02 26.88 9.52
CA LYS A 170 34.22 27.71 10.74
C LYS A 170 34.34 29.22 10.50
N GLU A 171 34.27 29.69 9.25
CA GLU A 171 34.67 31.05 8.91
C GLU A 171 33.61 31.74 8.05
N LEU A 172 33.01 32.82 8.57
CA LEU A 172 32.17 33.77 7.82
C LEU A 172 32.71 35.19 7.96
N ASP A 173 32.63 35.96 6.87
CA ASP A 173 32.89 37.39 6.88
C ASP A 173 31.56 38.13 6.65
N ILE A 174 31.05 38.79 7.69
CA ILE A 174 29.74 39.44 7.68
C ILE A 174 29.90 40.96 7.68
N VAL A 175 29.29 41.65 6.73
CA VAL A 175 29.26 43.12 6.70
C VAL A 175 27.83 43.62 6.81
N LEU A 176 27.54 44.39 7.87
CA LEU A 176 26.26 45.05 8.10
C LEU A 176 26.26 46.41 7.42
N VAL A 177 25.33 46.65 6.51
CA VAL A 177 25.16 47.90 5.75
C VAL A 177 23.91 48.61 6.26
N LEU A 178 24.11 49.62 7.10
CA LEU A 178 23.07 50.25 7.90
C LEU A 178 22.72 51.64 7.37
N ASP A 179 21.44 51.85 7.08
CA ASP A 179 20.90 53.17 6.78
C ASP A 179 20.97 54.05 8.03
N GLY A 180 21.80 55.09 7.99
CA GLY A 180 21.99 56.08 9.05
C GLY A 180 21.39 57.43 8.70
N SER A 181 20.50 57.51 7.71
CA SER A 181 19.78 58.73 7.34
C SER A 181 18.82 59.20 8.45
N ASN A 182 18.29 60.42 8.32
CA ASN A 182 17.42 61.02 9.34
C ASN A 182 16.00 60.42 9.38
N SER A 183 15.61 59.57 8.41
CA SER A 183 14.31 58.87 8.41
C SER A 183 14.24 57.79 9.50
N ILE A 184 15.37 57.13 9.76
CA ILE A 184 15.50 56.12 10.82
C ILE A 184 15.39 56.81 12.18
N TYR A 185 14.27 56.59 12.87
CA TYR A 185 14.03 57.14 14.20
C TYR A 185 13.13 56.22 15.03
N PRO A 186 13.54 55.84 16.26
CA PRO A 186 14.78 56.20 16.95
C PRO A 186 15.98 55.31 16.56
N TRP A 187 17.19 55.89 16.49
CA TRP A 187 18.44 55.16 16.18
C TRP A 187 18.77 54.05 17.20
N SER A 188 18.32 54.20 18.45
CA SER A 188 18.55 53.21 19.51
C SER A 188 18.01 51.82 19.16
N SER A 189 16.97 51.73 18.33
CA SER A 189 16.41 50.45 17.90
C SER A 189 17.36 49.68 16.97
N ILE A 190 18.17 50.39 16.16
CA ILE A 190 19.20 49.78 15.31
C ILE A 190 20.35 49.27 16.18
N THR A 191 20.80 50.05 17.17
CA THR A 191 21.85 49.60 18.10
C THR A 191 21.41 48.41 18.94
N ASP A 192 20.15 48.39 19.41
CA ASP A 192 19.59 47.26 20.16
C ASP A 192 19.48 46.00 19.30
N PHE A 193 19.08 46.15 18.04
CA PHE A 193 19.08 45.06 17.05
C PHE A 193 20.48 44.48 16.86
N LEU A 194 21.49 45.33 16.67
CA LEU A 194 22.88 44.88 16.50
C LEU A 194 23.40 44.16 17.74
N ILE A 195 23.14 44.68 18.95
CA ILE A 195 23.55 44.05 20.20
C ILE A 195 22.97 42.65 20.30
N ARG A 196 21.64 42.52 20.14
CA ARG A 196 20.93 41.23 20.19
C ARG A 196 21.39 40.25 19.13
N PHE A 197 21.71 40.73 17.94
CA PHE A 197 22.22 39.91 16.84
C PHE A 197 23.64 39.41 17.13
N LEU A 198 24.53 40.29 17.59
CA LEU A 198 25.94 39.97 17.86
C LEU A 198 26.14 39.14 19.13
N GLU A 199 25.26 39.25 20.13
CA GLU A 199 25.26 38.38 21.33
C GLU A 199 25.17 36.89 20.99
N LYS A 200 24.60 36.54 19.83
CA LYS A 200 24.45 35.16 19.37
C LYS A 200 25.64 34.65 18.55
N MET A 201 26.65 35.49 18.32
CA MET A 201 27.80 35.19 17.48
C MET A 201 29.08 35.07 18.30
N GLU A 202 29.88 34.05 17.98
CA GLU A 202 31.26 33.94 18.49
C GLU A 202 32.22 34.59 17.49
N ILE A 203 32.80 35.72 17.88
CA ILE A 203 33.72 36.49 17.04
C ILE A 203 35.16 36.13 17.40
N GLY A 204 35.98 35.88 16.39
CA GLY A 204 37.41 35.63 16.57
C GLY A 204 38.16 35.41 15.26
N PRO A 205 39.51 35.39 15.30
CA PRO A 205 40.35 35.35 14.11
C PRO A 205 40.23 34.05 13.28
N LYS A 206 39.74 32.97 13.89
CA LYS A 206 39.45 31.66 13.24
C LYS A 206 37.96 31.30 13.26
N LEU A 207 37.10 32.28 13.55
CA LEU A 207 35.65 32.15 13.65
C LEU A 207 35.00 33.17 12.72
N SER A 208 33.80 33.65 13.04
CA SER A 208 33.11 34.68 12.26
C SER A 208 33.68 36.08 12.54
N GLN A 209 33.81 36.90 11.50
CA GLN A 209 34.29 38.28 11.56
C GLN A 209 33.19 39.24 11.12
N VAL A 210 33.09 40.40 11.77
CA VAL A 210 31.98 41.35 11.54
C VAL A 210 32.52 42.75 11.21
N GLY A 211 32.07 43.30 10.07
CA GLY A 211 32.24 44.68 9.67
C GLY A 211 30.91 45.45 9.71
N ILE A 212 30.96 46.74 9.95
CA ILE A 212 29.79 47.62 9.98
C ILE A 212 30.06 48.84 9.12
N VAL A 213 29.20 49.06 8.13
CA VAL A 213 29.19 50.20 7.22
C VAL A 213 27.88 50.96 7.43
N SER A 214 27.96 52.27 7.66
CA SER A 214 26.78 53.12 7.79
C SER A 214 26.73 54.13 6.64
N TYR A 215 25.56 54.32 6.03
CA TYR A 215 25.38 55.19 4.87
C TYR A 215 24.22 56.19 5.05
N GLY A 216 24.26 57.28 4.29
CA GLY A 216 23.21 58.30 4.23
C GLY A 216 23.43 59.12 2.95
N GLU A 217 23.84 60.39 3.08
CA GLU A 217 24.37 61.16 1.94
C GLU A 217 25.82 60.76 1.59
N THR A 218 26.56 60.21 2.56
CA THR A 218 27.91 59.66 2.41
C THR A 218 28.01 58.31 3.12
N VAL A 219 29.01 57.50 2.76
CA VAL A 219 29.25 56.17 3.35
C VAL A 219 30.45 56.24 4.31
N THR A 220 30.32 55.65 5.49
CA THR A 220 31.38 55.58 6.51
C THR A 220 31.55 54.16 7.04
N HIS A 221 32.79 53.67 7.08
CA HIS A 221 33.14 52.42 7.75
C HIS A 221 33.21 52.63 9.26
N ARG A 222 32.33 51.96 10.01
CA ARG A 222 32.26 52.03 11.47
C ARG A 222 33.12 50.94 12.13
N VAL A 223 33.13 49.75 11.55
CA VAL A 223 33.91 48.59 12.01
C VAL A 223 34.49 47.84 10.82
N ASN A 224 35.78 47.49 10.87
CA ASN A 224 36.42 46.60 9.90
C ASN A 224 36.36 45.13 10.39
N LEU A 225 36.39 44.14 9.47
CA LEU A 225 36.20 42.71 9.77
C LEU A 225 37.21 42.17 10.80
N SER A 226 38.48 42.59 10.73
CA SER A 226 39.54 42.16 11.65
C SER A 226 39.85 43.17 12.77
N GLN A 227 38.91 44.05 13.10
CA GLN A 227 39.14 45.09 14.12
C GLN A 227 39.03 44.56 15.56
N PHE A 228 38.21 43.54 15.78
CA PHE A 228 37.93 42.97 17.10
C PHE A 228 38.14 41.45 17.11
N ASP A 229 38.79 40.94 18.16
CA ASP A 229 39.13 39.52 18.30
C ASP A 229 38.15 38.75 19.21
N ASN A 230 37.17 39.42 19.81
CA ASN A 230 36.17 38.81 20.69
C ASN A 230 34.83 39.57 20.65
N THR A 231 33.74 38.88 20.99
CA THR A 231 32.37 39.44 20.94
C THR A 231 32.13 40.55 21.96
N ALA A 232 32.75 40.48 23.15
CA ALA A 232 32.50 41.45 24.23
C ALA A 232 32.95 42.87 23.86
N ASP A 233 34.14 43.00 23.28
CA ASP A 233 34.71 44.30 22.88
C ASP A 233 33.92 44.93 21.73
N LEU A 234 33.44 44.12 20.77
CA LEU A 234 32.57 44.62 19.70
C LEU A 234 31.23 45.13 20.26
N LEU A 235 30.62 44.38 21.21
CA LEU A 235 29.36 44.79 21.84
C LEU A 235 29.50 46.10 22.62
N GLU A 236 30.65 46.34 23.26
CA GLU A 236 30.90 47.62 23.93
C GLU A 236 30.98 48.78 22.94
N PHE A 237 31.64 48.59 21.79
CA PHE A 237 31.70 49.60 20.73
C PHE A 237 30.33 49.90 20.11
N VAL A 238 29.51 48.87 19.86
CA VAL A 238 28.20 49.01 19.21
C VAL A 238 27.19 49.79 20.07
N LYS A 239 27.31 49.73 21.40
CA LYS A 239 26.44 50.48 22.32
C LYS A 239 26.51 51.99 22.11
N ASP A 240 27.67 52.51 21.74
CA ASP A 240 27.93 53.94 21.54
C ASP A 240 27.99 54.33 20.04
N LEU A 241 27.46 53.48 19.14
CA LEU A 241 27.54 53.68 17.69
C LEU A 241 26.75 54.93 17.24
N PRO A 242 27.39 55.96 16.65
CA PRO A 242 26.69 57.18 16.26
C PRO A 242 25.95 57.03 14.92
N GLN A 243 24.76 57.64 14.84
CA GLN A 243 24.01 57.79 13.58
C GLN A 243 24.78 58.68 12.59
N GLN A 244 24.79 58.30 11.30
CA GLN A 244 25.51 59.06 10.27
C GLN A 244 24.89 60.45 10.04
N THR A 245 23.56 60.54 10.10
CA THR A 245 22.72 61.71 9.80
C THR A 245 22.81 62.13 8.32
N GLY A 246 21.68 62.59 7.77
CA GLY A 246 21.61 62.97 6.35
C GLY A 246 20.18 63.10 5.83
N VAL A 247 20.01 63.90 4.78
CA VAL A 247 18.69 64.16 4.15
C VAL A 247 18.40 63.26 2.94
N LYS A 248 19.34 62.38 2.58
CA LYS A 248 19.24 61.43 1.45
C LYS A 248 19.64 60.04 1.91
N THR A 249 19.13 59.06 1.17
CA THR A 249 19.41 57.63 1.37
C THR A 249 20.02 57.08 0.08
N MET A 250 21.35 56.87 0.09
CA MET A 250 22.13 56.37 -1.05
C MET A 250 22.49 54.89 -0.84
N THR A 251 21.51 54.00 -1.02
CA THR A 251 21.59 52.58 -0.67
C THR A 251 22.53 51.83 -1.61
N PHE A 252 22.47 52.10 -2.92
CA PHE A 252 23.32 51.40 -3.88
C PHE A 252 24.79 51.83 -3.79
N LEU A 253 25.05 53.09 -3.42
CA LEU A 253 26.38 53.55 -3.04
C LEU A 253 26.90 52.84 -1.79
N GLY A 254 26.05 52.65 -0.77
CA GLY A 254 26.38 51.91 0.45
C GLY A 254 26.78 50.45 0.16
N ILE A 255 25.99 49.76 -0.66
CA ILE A 255 26.23 48.38 -1.09
C ILE A 255 27.53 48.28 -1.92
N ASP A 256 27.73 49.14 -2.92
CA ASP A 256 28.94 49.10 -3.75
C ASP A 256 30.20 49.42 -2.95
N THR A 257 30.13 50.35 -1.98
CA THR A 257 31.24 50.66 -1.08
C THR A 257 31.56 49.49 -0.15
N ALA A 258 30.53 48.84 0.41
CA ALA A 258 30.72 47.65 1.24
C ALA A 258 31.36 46.50 0.44
N ARG A 259 30.89 46.25 -0.79
CA ARG A 259 31.49 45.27 -1.70
C ARG A 259 32.95 45.58 -2.01
N ARG A 260 33.23 46.82 -2.47
CA ARG A 260 34.56 47.20 -2.94
C ARG A 260 35.56 47.33 -1.83
N GLU A 261 35.18 47.95 -0.71
CA GLU A 261 36.12 48.36 0.34
C GLU A 261 36.04 47.47 1.58
N ALA A 262 34.84 47.14 2.09
CA ALA A 262 34.71 46.41 3.36
C ALA A 262 35.15 44.95 3.23
N PHE A 263 34.91 44.31 2.07
CA PHE A 263 35.38 42.96 1.76
C PHE A 263 36.80 42.90 1.17
N MET A 264 37.63 43.94 1.37
CA MET A 264 39.06 43.90 1.01
C MET A 264 39.89 43.20 2.08
N ALA A 265 40.94 42.49 1.63
CA ALA A 265 41.91 41.88 2.53
C ALA A 265 42.61 42.91 3.45
N GLU A 266 42.81 44.14 2.96
CA GLU A 266 43.37 45.26 3.76
C GLU A 266 42.49 45.66 4.94
N ARG A 267 41.19 45.32 4.91
CA ARG A 267 40.22 45.57 5.99
C ARG A 267 39.81 44.30 6.74
N GLY A 268 40.55 43.21 6.55
CA GLY A 268 40.39 41.96 7.30
C GLY A 268 39.64 40.85 6.58
N ALA A 269 39.13 41.08 5.36
CA ALA A 269 38.42 40.04 4.62
C ALA A 269 39.35 38.87 4.23
N ARG A 270 38.89 37.64 4.44
CA ARG A 270 39.67 36.42 4.25
C ARG A 270 39.44 35.82 2.86
N PRO A 271 40.51 35.43 2.14
CA PRO A 271 40.37 34.81 0.83
C PRO A 271 39.77 33.41 0.94
N GLY A 272 38.69 33.16 0.19
CA GLY A 272 38.00 31.85 0.17
C GLY A 272 36.94 31.65 1.25
N VAL A 273 36.74 32.64 2.12
CA VAL A 273 35.67 32.66 3.15
C VAL A 273 34.36 33.19 2.55
N LYS A 274 33.22 32.63 2.95
CA LYS A 274 31.90 33.06 2.48
C LYS A 274 31.59 34.48 2.99
N LYS A 275 31.22 35.36 2.05
CA LYS A 275 30.91 36.77 2.30
C LYS A 275 29.41 36.96 2.44
N VAL A 276 28.98 37.54 3.56
CA VAL A 276 27.57 37.81 3.86
C VAL A 276 27.36 39.31 4.09
N MET A 277 26.41 39.90 3.40
CA MET A 277 26.03 41.29 3.53
C MET A 277 24.60 41.41 4.06
N VAL A 278 24.39 42.18 5.12
CA VAL A 278 23.06 42.42 5.71
C VAL A 278 22.71 43.88 5.56
N ILE A 279 21.73 44.19 4.72
CA ILE A 279 21.29 45.55 4.38
C ILE A 279 20.03 45.89 5.17
N VAL A 280 20.07 46.99 5.92
CA VAL A 280 18.92 47.53 6.69
C VAL A 280 18.61 48.92 6.20
N THR A 281 17.36 49.19 5.81
CA THR A 281 16.91 50.50 5.31
C THR A 281 15.41 50.73 5.54
N ASP A 282 15.01 52.00 5.66
CA ASP A 282 13.61 52.41 5.88
C ASP A 282 13.00 53.27 4.77
N GLY A 283 13.72 53.48 3.66
CA GLY A 283 13.35 54.42 2.62
C GLY A 283 13.73 53.96 1.21
N GLU A 284 12.96 54.42 0.20
CA GLU A 284 13.33 54.25 -1.20
C GLU A 284 14.67 54.94 -1.49
N SER A 285 15.50 54.30 -2.29
CA SER A 285 16.84 54.81 -2.54
C SER A 285 16.86 55.94 -3.57
N HIS A 286 17.66 56.98 -3.30
CA HIS A 286 17.80 58.12 -4.20
C HIS A 286 18.72 57.80 -5.41
N ASP A 287 19.38 56.64 -5.41
CA ASP A 287 20.27 56.16 -6.48
C ASP A 287 19.80 54.84 -7.13
N PHE A 288 18.49 54.58 -7.13
CA PHE A 288 17.85 53.40 -7.73
C PHE A 288 18.30 53.05 -9.16
N HIS A 289 18.69 54.05 -9.97
CA HIS A 289 19.18 53.83 -11.33
C HIS A 289 20.44 52.94 -11.42
N ASN A 290 21.17 52.75 -10.32
CA ASN A 290 22.37 51.90 -10.26
C ASN A 290 22.09 50.43 -9.89
N LEU A 291 20.84 50.07 -9.60
CA LEU A 291 20.43 48.77 -9.09
C LEU A 291 21.01 47.58 -9.87
N ASN A 292 20.74 47.51 -11.17
CA ASN A 292 21.17 46.37 -12.00
C ASN A 292 22.69 46.20 -12.02
N LYS A 293 23.45 47.29 -11.96
CA LYS A 293 24.91 47.25 -11.99
C LYS A 293 25.45 46.77 -10.64
N THR A 294 25.02 47.39 -9.54
CA THR A 294 25.53 47.07 -8.21
C THR A 294 25.19 45.64 -7.81
N ILE A 295 23.97 45.18 -8.09
CA ILE A 295 23.56 43.81 -7.78
C ILE A 295 24.27 42.79 -8.66
N GLY A 296 24.44 43.07 -9.96
CA GLY A 296 25.24 42.23 -10.86
C GLY A 296 26.69 42.06 -10.38
N ASP A 297 27.34 43.16 -10.00
CA ASP A 297 28.70 43.14 -9.45
C ASP A 297 28.78 42.33 -8.12
N CYS A 298 27.74 42.39 -7.28
CA CYS A 298 27.68 41.59 -6.04
C CYS A 298 27.53 40.08 -6.30
N GLU A 299 26.77 39.69 -7.33
CA GLU A 299 26.63 38.29 -7.75
C GLU A 299 27.95 37.76 -8.31
N ASP A 300 28.65 38.55 -9.13
CA ASP A 300 29.98 38.19 -9.67
C ASP A 300 31.02 37.98 -8.56
N ASP A 301 30.94 38.75 -7.47
CA ASP A 301 31.80 38.63 -6.29
C ASP A 301 31.33 37.54 -5.28
N ASN A 302 30.28 36.78 -5.60
CA ASN A 302 29.67 35.71 -4.80
C ASN A 302 29.30 36.14 -3.36
N ILE A 303 28.70 37.32 -3.23
CA ILE A 303 28.26 37.89 -1.93
C ILE A 303 26.80 37.55 -1.68
N GLU A 304 26.54 36.85 -0.57
CA GLU A 304 25.19 36.55 -0.08
C GLU A 304 24.57 37.81 0.55
N ARG A 305 23.38 38.22 0.12
CA ARG A 305 22.77 39.50 0.54
C ARG A 305 21.40 39.30 1.19
N PHE A 306 21.28 39.77 2.41
CA PHE A 306 20.03 39.81 3.18
C PHE A 306 19.49 41.24 3.21
N GLY A 307 18.26 41.45 2.75
CA GLY A 307 17.58 42.75 2.73
C GLY A 307 16.51 42.85 3.81
N ILE A 308 16.57 43.91 4.60
CA ILE A 308 15.63 44.20 5.69
C ILE A 308 14.97 45.55 5.43
N ALA A 309 13.68 45.52 5.10
CA ALA A 309 12.85 46.69 4.84
C ALA A 309 12.12 47.13 6.12
N VAL A 310 12.38 48.35 6.59
CA VAL A 310 11.79 48.92 7.81
C VAL A 310 10.69 49.92 7.45
N LEU A 311 9.43 49.63 7.78
CA LEU A 311 8.28 50.46 7.38
C LEU A 311 7.94 51.59 8.37
N GLY A 312 8.85 51.89 9.30
CA GLY A 312 8.63 52.88 10.37
C GLY A 312 8.28 54.26 9.83
N ASP A 313 9.08 54.79 8.91
CA ASP A 313 8.86 56.12 8.31
C ASP A 313 7.57 56.16 7.47
N TYR A 314 7.32 55.13 6.66
CA TYR A 314 6.10 55.00 5.85
C TYR A 314 4.83 54.99 6.69
N ASN A 315 4.86 54.30 7.84
CA ASN A 315 3.74 54.26 8.79
C ASN A 315 3.56 55.60 9.51
N ARG A 316 4.64 56.28 9.92
CA ARG A 316 4.57 57.62 10.55
C ARG A 316 4.00 58.68 9.61
N LEU A 317 4.31 58.59 8.31
CA LEU A 317 3.88 59.54 7.29
C LEU A 317 2.56 59.18 6.58
N ASN A 318 1.91 58.06 6.96
CA ASN A 318 0.67 57.57 6.32
C ASN A 318 0.78 57.52 4.78
N LYS A 319 1.87 56.95 4.28
CA LYS A 319 2.14 56.80 2.84
C LYS A 319 1.12 55.88 2.15
N SER A 320 0.95 56.06 0.84
CA SER A 320 0.00 55.25 0.07
C SER A 320 0.46 53.79 -0.05
N ALA A 321 -0.48 52.86 -0.24
CA ALA A 321 -0.18 51.44 -0.38
C ALA A 321 0.74 51.15 -1.59
N ASP A 322 0.66 51.96 -2.65
CA ASP A 322 1.50 51.82 -3.84
C ASP A 322 2.96 52.19 -3.56
N GLU A 323 3.20 53.25 -2.76
CA GLU A 323 4.55 53.64 -2.32
C GLU A 323 5.19 52.56 -1.44
N VAL A 324 4.42 51.98 -0.50
CA VAL A 324 4.91 50.87 0.35
C VAL A 324 5.29 49.65 -0.49
N GLN A 325 4.51 49.33 -1.52
CA GLN A 325 4.78 48.20 -2.41
C GLN A 325 6.02 48.42 -3.30
N ASN A 326 6.26 49.65 -3.76
CA ASN A 326 7.45 49.97 -4.55
C ASN A 326 8.74 49.81 -3.72
N PHE A 327 8.73 50.31 -2.49
CA PHE A 327 9.84 50.14 -1.55
C PHE A 327 10.14 48.66 -1.25
N ILE A 328 9.11 47.86 -0.95
CA ILE A 328 9.29 46.42 -0.70
C ILE A 328 9.92 45.74 -1.93
N LYS A 329 9.44 46.04 -3.14
CA LYS A 329 9.99 45.48 -4.39
C LYS A 329 11.44 45.89 -4.63
N GLU A 330 11.81 47.10 -4.26
CA GLU A 330 13.21 47.54 -4.33
C GLU A 330 14.09 46.66 -3.44
N ILE A 331 13.73 46.46 -2.17
CA ILE A 331 14.53 45.65 -1.26
C ILE A 331 14.52 44.16 -1.64
N GLU A 332 13.39 43.63 -2.13
CA GLU A 332 13.32 42.29 -2.70
C GLU A 332 14.34 42.12 -3.85
N SER A 333 14.54 43.15 -4.68
CA SER A 333 15.51 43.09 -5.78
C SER A 333 16.98 43.19 -5.36
N ILE A 334 17.24 43.67 -4.12
CA ILE A 334 18.58 43.71 -3.52
C ILE A 334 18.96 42.35 -2.93
N SER A 335 17.99 41.66 -2.32
CA SER A 335 18.15 40.36 -1.66
C SER A 335 18.56 39.24 -2.63
N SER A 336 19.33 38.27 -2.11
CA SER A 336 19.70 37.06 -2.86
C SER A 336 18.52 36.09 -3.02
N LYS A 337 18.58 35.18 -3.99
CA LYS A 337 17.53 34.17 -4.22
C LYS A 337 17.86 32.89 -3.43
N PRO A 338 16.87 32.23 -2.80
CA PRO A 338 15.43 32.53 -2.79
C PRO A 338 15.04 33.67 -1.83
N LEU A 339 14.08 34.50 -2.24
CA LEU A 339 13.65 35.69 -1.47
C LEU A 339 13.06 35.36 -0.10
N ARG A 340 12.40 34.20 0.05
CA ARG A 340 11.79 33.76 1.32
C ARG A 340 12.78 33.72 2.49
N ASP A 341 14.07 33.54 2.20
CA ASP A 341 15.10 33.39 3.22
C ASP A 341 15.99 34.63 3.37
N HIS A 342 16.05 35.48 2.34
CA HIS A 342 16.95 36.63 2.26
C HIS A 342 16.25 37.99 2.33
N PHE A 343 14.92 38.02 2.38
CA PHE A 343 14.14 39.24 2.48
C PHE A 343 13.25 39.23 3.74
N PHE A 344 13.34 40.31 4.51
CA PHE A 344 12.53 40.54 5.69
C PHE A 344 11.91 41.93 5.63
N ASN A 345 10.62 42.04 5.95
CA ASN A 345 9.98 43.33 6.18
C ASN A 345 9.53 43.44 7.63
N VAL A 346 9.67 44.63 8.21
CA VAL A 346 9.26 44.92 9.58
C VAL A 346 8.37 46.16 9.60
N SER A 347 7.40 46.18 10.51
CA SER A 347 6.43 47.28 10.61
C SER A 347 7.08 48.60 11.03
N ASP A 348 8.12 48.54 11.85
CA ASP A 348 8.81 49.68 12.45
C ASP A 348 10.19 49.25 12.96
N GLU A 349 10.97 50.21 13.46
CA GLU A 349 12.33 50.00 13.95
C GLU A 349 12.36 49.09 15.19
N PHE A 350 11.31 49.07 16.04
CA PHE A 350 11.27 48.20 17.23
C PHE A 350 11.02 46.73 16.86
N ALA A 351 10.26 46.50 15.78
CA ALA A 351 9.97 45.16 15.26
C ALA A 351 11.23 44.44 14.72
N LEU A 352 12.35 45.14 14.51
CA LEU A 352 13.64 44.53 14.18
C LEU A 352 14.09 43.49 15.23
N LEU A 353 13.76 43.72 16.51
CA LEU A 353 14.10 42.77 17.58
C LEU A 353 13.41 41.41 17.42
N ASN A 354 12.25 41.37 16.76
CA ASN A 354 11.51 40.12 16.54
C ASN A 354 12.11 39.26 15.42
N ILE A 355 12.89 39.85 14.52
CA ILE A 355 13.48 39.12 13.39
C ILE A 355 14.90 38.62 13.67
N VAL A 356 15.55 39.07 14.76
CA VAL A 356 16.93 38.69 15.11
C VAL A 356 17.11 37.17 15.17
N ASP A 357 16.16 36.46 15.79
CA ASP A 357 16.21 35.00 15.95
C ASP A 357 16.15 34.31 14.58
N THR A 358 15.23 34.75 13.73
CA THR A 358 15.02 34.21 12.38
C THR A 358 16.21 34.52 11.48
N LEU A 359 16.64 35.78 11.42
CA LEU A 359 17.79 36.23 10.62
C LEU A 359 19.07 35.52 11.04
N GLY A 360 19.34 35.46 12.35
CA GLY A 360 20.48 34.73 12.90
C GLY A 360 20.47 33.27 12.47
N SER A 361 19.32 32.57 12.60
CA SER A 361 19.23 31.16 12.18
C SER A 361 19.54 30.94 10.69
N LYS A 362 19.16 31.88 9.81
CA LYS A 362 19.39 31.79 8.35
C LYS A 362 20.85 32.06 7.98
N ILE A 363 21.48 33.00 8.68
CA ILE A 363 22.89 33.32 8.50
C ILE A 363 23.78 32.20 9.06
N PHE A 364 23.46 31.67 10.24
CA PHE A 364 24.23 30.58 10.85
C PHE A 364 24.09 29.25 10.11
N ALA A 365 23.00 29.04 9.37
CA ALA A 365 22.90 27.92 8.45
C ALA A 365 23.98 27.93 7.35
N LEU A 366 24.54 29.11 7.01
CA LEU A 366 25.66 29.23 6.06
C LEU A 366 27.01 28.78 6.66
N GLU A 367 27.14 28.67 7.99
CA GLU A 367 28.32 28.07 8.64
C GLU A 367 28.32 26.54 8.51
N ALA A 368 27.14 25.95 8.34
CA ALA A 368 26.92 24.50 8.35
C ALA A 368 26.79 23.88 6.96
N THR A 369 26.51 24.69 5.93
CA THR A 369 26.24 24.23 4.56
C THR A 369 27.43 24.53 3.63
N SER A 370 27.76 23.58 2.76
CA SER A 370 28.77 23.77 1.70
C SER A 370 28.19 24.43 0.43
N GLY A 371 26.89 24.74 0.43
CA GLY A 371 26.13 25.28 -0.71
C GLY A 371 25.64 26.73 -0.53
N ASN A 372 25.14 27.33 -1.62
CA ASN A 372 24.62 28.72 -1.68
C ASN A 372 23.16 28.86 -1.19
N LEU A 373 22.64 27.99 -0.32
CA LEU A 373 21.24 28.05 0.13
C LEU A 373 21.13 28.05 1.66
N THR A 374 20.31 28.98 2.19
CA THR A 374 20.19 29.34 3.61
C THR A 374 19.09 28.59 4.38
N SER A 375 18.40 27.61 3.80
CA SER A 375 17.14 27.12 4.41
C SER A 375 16.71 25.66 4.22
N SER A 376 17.36 24.86 3.38
CA SER A 376 17.03 23.42 3.30
C SER A 376 18.08 22.62 4.05
N PHE A 377 17.67 21.83 5.04
CA PHE A 377 18.54 20.82 5.64
C PHE A 377 18.81 19.77 4.56
N GLU A 378 20.07 19.60 4.17
CA GLU A 378 20.46 18.53 3.25
C GLU A 378 20.63 17.24 4.04
N MET A 379 21.75 17.09 4.75
CA MET A 379 22.09 15.86 5.48
C MET A 379 22.32 16.10 6.98
N GLU A 380 22.32 17.34 7.43
CA GLU A 380 22.60 17.74 8.82
C GLU A 380 21.62 17.11 9.81
N MET A 381 20.35 17.00 9.40
CA MET A 381 19.27 16.39 10.18
C MET A 381 18.89 14.99 9.65
N SER A 382 19.78 14.32 8.91
CA SER A 382 19.45 13.09 8.18
C SER A 382 19.00 11.91 9.03
N GLN A 383 19.42 11.84 10.29
CA GLN A 383 19.18 10.69 11.18
C GLN A 383 19.58 9.35 10.54
N THR A 384 20.73 9.33 9.86
CA THR A 384 21.26 8.16 9.17
C THR A 384 21.41 6.97 10.13
N GLY A 385 20.93 5.81 9.71
CA GLY A 385 20.86 4.60 10.53
C GLY A 385 19.51 4.44 11.25
N PHE A 386 18.49 5.20 10.86
CA PHE A 386 17.12 5.04 11.35
C PHE A 386 16.58 3.63 11.05
N SER A 387 16.88 3.11 9.87
CA SER A 387 16.76 1.71 9.48
C SER A 387 18.08 1.24 8.88
N ALA A 388 18.31 -0.06 8.86
CA ALA A 388 19.50 -0.63 8.26
C ALA A 388 19.21 -2.02 7.69
N HIS A 389 19.89 -2.36 6.60
CA HIS A 389 19.84 -3.69 6.00
C HIS A 389 21.19 -4.04 5.39
N THR A 390 21.67 -5.24 5.67
CA THR A 390 22.95 -5.75 5.15
C THR A 390 22.70 -6.70 4.00
N SER A 391 23.20 -6.34 2.82
CA SER A 391 23.25 -7.20 1.63
C SER A 391 24.70 -7.24 1.14
N ARG A 392 24.97 -7.11 -0.16
CA ARG A 392 26.34 -6.88 -0.67
C ARG A 392 26.97 -5.57 -0.19
N ALA A 393 26.14 -4.63 0.23
CA ALA A 393 26.51 -3.36 0.85
C ALA A 393 25.60 -3.12 2.07
N VAL A 394 26.02 -2.22 2.95
CA VAL A 394 25.19 -1.77 4.08
C VAL A 394 24.29 -0.65 3.58
N LEU A 395 22.98 -0.85 3.64
CA LEU A 395 21.97 0.17 3.38
C LEU A 395 21.56 0.80 4.70
N LEU A 396 21.53 2.11 4.76
CA LEU A 396 21.12 2.89 5.94
C LEU A 396 20.02 3.86 5.55
N GLY A 397 18.90 3.84 6.26
CA GLY A 397 17.85 4.83 6.12
C GLY A 397 18.25 6.18 6.70
N ALA A 398 17.94 7.27 5.99
CA ALA A 398 18.21 8.65 6.37
C ALA A 398 16.94 9.50 6.23
N VAL A 399 16.01 9.32 7.16
CA VAL A 399 14.64 9.86 7.10
C VAL A 399 14.55 11.39 7.13
N GLY A 400 15.48 12.05 7.79
CA GLY A 400 15.45 13.50 7.98
C GLY A 400 16.18 14.29 6.89
N ALA A 401 16.75 13.60 5.89
CA ALA A 401 17.46 14.24 4.79
C ALA A 401 16.52 15.08 3.91
N TYR A 402 17.03 16.17 3.35
CA TYR A 402 16.32 17.05 2.40
C TYR A 402 14.97 17.52 2.93
N ASP A 403 14.95 18.19 4.09
CA ASP A 403 13.75 18.63 4.78
C ASP A 403 12.75 17.49 5.05
N TRP A 404 13.24 16.39 5.61
CA TRP A 404 12.48 15.17 5.91
C TRP A 404 11.83 14.50 4.69
N ASN A 405 12.24 14.84 3.47
CA ASN A 405 11.87 14.04 2.30
C ASN A 405 12.44 12.62 2.43
N GLY A 406 13.65 12.53 2.99
CA GLY A 406 14.36 11.30 3.29
C GLY A 406 15.21 10.80 2.11
N THR A 407 16.22 9.99 2.43
CA THR A 407 17.07 9.29 1.46
C THR A 407 17.59 7.99 2.07
N VAL A 408 18.41 7.26 1.32
CA VAL A 408 19.10 6.04 1.77
C VAL A 408 20.59 6.18 1.51
N VAL A 409 21.42 5.83 2.47
CA VAL A 409 22.87 5.86 2.35
C VAL A 409 23.37 4.44 2.12
N MET A 410 24.13 4.22 1.05
CA MET A 410 24.73 2.93 0.75
C MET A 410 26.23 2.99 1.03
N HIS A 411 26.72 2.06 1.85
CA HIS A 411 28.12 2.00 2.24
C HIS A 411 28.72 0.64 1.86
N SER A 412 29.79 0.66 1.06
CA SER A 412 30.51 -0.54 0.61
C SER A 412 32.02 -0.29 0.59
N ALA A 413 32.79 -1.12 1.31
CA ALA A 413 34.26 -1.22 1.25
C ALA A 413 35.06 0.08 0.98
N GLY A 414 34.72 1.18 1.66
CA GLY A 414 35.41 2.47 1.58
C GLY A 414 34.70 3.55 0.75
N ASP A 415 33.75 3.18 -0.10
CA ASP A 415 32.91 4.09 -0.88
C ASP A 415 31.53 4.26 -0.24
N THR A 416 31.03 5.49 -0.25
CA THR A 416 29.70 5.83 0.26
C THR A 416 28.92 6.55 -0.81
N ILE A 417 27.75 6.03 -1.14
CA ILE A 417 26.83 6.62 -2.12
C ILE A 417 25.67 7.24 -1.35
N VAL A 418 25.52 8.56 -1.51
CA VAL A 418 24.40 9.34 -0.96
C VAL A 418 23.59 9.89 -2.14
N PRO A 419 22.39 9.35 -2.41
CA PRO A 419 21.50 9.83 -3.45
C PRO A 419 21.02 11.25 -3.18
N GLY A 420 21.05 12.09 -4.22
CA GLY A 420 20.53 13.46 -4.16
C GLY A 420 19.01 13.53 -4.04
N ARG A 421 18.51 14.71 -3.66
CA ARG A 421 17.09 15.00 -3.35
C ARG A 421 16.08 14.45 -4.37
N ASP A 422 16.35 14.61 -5.66
CA ASP A 422 15.39 14.29 -6.72
C ASP A 422 15.63 12.92 -7.38
N GLN A 423 16.58 12.10 -6.91
CA GLN A 423 16.90 10.81 -7.54
C GLN A 423 15.80 9.75 -7.41
N PHE A 424 14.96 9.86 -6.37
CA PHE A 424 13.80 8.99 -6.17
C PHE A 424 12.50 9.59 -6.71
N TYR A 425 12.57 10.71 -7.42
CA TYR A 425 11.42 11.42 -7.95
C TYR A 425 11.19 11.07 -9.42
N ASP A 426 9.95 10.69 -9.75
CA ASP A 426 9.52 10.49 -11.13
C ASP A 426 8.58 11.65 -11.54
N PRO A 427 9.06 12.63 -12.33
CA PRO A 427 8.27 13.80 -12.70
C PRO A 427 7.02 13.46 -13.53
N ASP A 428 7.05 12.37 -14.31
CA ASP A 428 5.92 11.96 -15.15
C ASP A 428 4.81 11.28 -14.30
N ALA A 429 5.19 10.57 -13.24
CA ALA A 429 4.26 9.88 -12.35
C ALA A 429 3.74 10.73 -11.17
N GLU A 430 4.41 11.84 -10.86
CA GLU A 430 4.25 12.58 -9.59
C GLU A 430 4.08 14.11 -9.78
N ALA A 431 3.60 14.55 -10.94
CA ALA A 431 3.24 15.94 -11.18
C ALA A 431 2.06 16.38 -10.27
N GLY A 432 2.30 17.34 -9.36
CA GLY A 432 1.27 17.98 -8.53
C GLY A 432 1.25 17.60 -7.04
N TYR A 433 2.17 16.77 -6.55
CA TYR A 433 2.28 16.43 -5.11
C TYR A 433 3.34 17.28 -4.38
N GLU A 434 3.04 17.70 -3.15
CA GLU A 434 4.00 18.39 -2.27
C GLU A 434 5.04 17.40 -1.71
N ARG A 435 6.33 17.77 -1.82
CA ARG A 435 7.50 16.89 -1.56
C ARG A 435 8.05 16.98 -0.13
N LEU A 436 7.25 17.44 0.82
CA LEU A 436 7.73 17.72 2.18
C LEU A 436 7.39 16.56 3.12
N ALA A 437 8.36 16.19 3.96
CA ALA A 437 8.18 15.21 5.05
C ALA A 437 7.70 13.81 4.61
N GLY A 438 8.27 13.25 3.53
CA GLY A 438 7.96 11.91 3.03
C GLY A 438 8.50 10.75 3.87
N TYR A 439 9.59 10.98 4.62
CA TYR A 439 10.32 9.99 5.43
C TYR A 439 10.81 8.78 4.61
N LEU A 440 11.31 9.00 3.40
CA LEU A 440 11.98 7.95 2.63
C LEU A 440 13.18 7.40 3.43
N GLY A 441 13.38 6.08 3.40
CA GLY A 441 14.39 5.42 4.25
C GLY A 441 13.88 5.09 5.65
N TYR A 442 12.57 5.21 5.92
CA TYR A 442 12.02 4.78 7.21
C TYR A 442 12.27 3.29 7.45
N ASP A 443 12.16 2.49 6.39
CA ASP A 443 12.60 1.11 6.36
C ASP A 443 13.31 0.81 5.04
N VAL A 444 14.28 -0.11 5.06
CA VAL A 444 15.12 -0.47 3.92
C VAL A 444 15.30 -1.98 3.86
N GLN A 445 15.17 -2.54 2.66
CA GLN A 445 15.32 -3.97 2.42
C GLN A 445 15.91 -4.23 1.04
N SER A 446 16.43 -5.43 0.80
CA SER A 446 16.85 -5.88 -0.53
C SER A 446 16.18 -7.19 -0.93
N ALA A 447 15.93 -7.35 -2.23
CA ALA A 447 15.40 -8.56 -2.84
C ALA A 447 16.39 -9.12 -3.86
N SER A 448 16.67 -10.42 -3.77
CA SER A 448 17.53 -11.13 -4.70
C SER A 448 16.71 -11.61 -5.90
N THR A 449 17.15 -11.30 -7.12
CA THR A 449 16.49 -11.76 -8.35
C THR A 449 17.52 -12.34 -9.32
N PRO A 450 17.12 -13.18 -10.29
CA PRO A 450 18.03 -13.66 -11.33
C PRO A 450 18.68 -12.53 -12.15
N GLY A 451 18.03 -11.36 -12.22
CA GLY A 451 18.51 -10.17 -12.91
C GLY A 451 19.36 -9.22 -12.04
N GLY A 452 19.72 -9.62 -10.82
CA GLY A 452 20.48 -8.81 -9.86
C GLY A 452 19.68 -8.42 -8.62
N THR A 453 20.28 -7.61 -7.74
CA THR A 453 19.66 -7.15 -6.50
C THR A 453 18.72 -5.96 -6.74
N LEU A 454 17.49 -6.08 -6.25
CA LEU A 454 16.55 -4.97 -6.13
C LEU A 454 16.66 -4.38 -4.72
N TYR A 455 16.70 -3.06 -4.64
CA TYR A 455 16.65 -2.34 -3.37
C TYR A 455 15.26 -1.76 -3.16
N ILE A 456 14.80 -1.78 -1.92
CA ILE A 456 13.43 -1.44 -1.56
C ILE A 456 13.50 -0.49 -0.37
N THR A 457 12.75 0.61 -0.43
CA THR A 457 12.67 1.55 0.68
C THR A 457 11.27 2.10 0.88
N GLY A 458 10.89 2.26 2.14
CA GLY A 458 9.61 2.79 2.57
C GLY A 458 9.62 4.29 2.79
N ALA A 459 8.53 4.95 2.43
CA ALA A 459 8.24 6.35 2.71
C ALA A 459 6.80 6.49 3.26
N PRO A 460 6.55 6.14 4.53
CA PRO A 460 5.21 5.99 5.09
C PRO A 460 4.41 7.29 5.22
N ARG A 461 5.09 8.46 5.18
CA ARG A 461 4.42 9.77 5.25
C ARG A 461 4.20 10.42 3.89
N TYR A 462 4.71 9.83 2.82
CA TYR A 462 4.56 10.39 1.48
C TYR A 462 3.08 10.53 1.11
N ASN A 463 2.67 11.74 0.70
CA ASN A 463 1.27 12.08 0.41
C ASN A 463 0.30 11.64 1.52
N HIS A 464 0.79 11.56 2.77
CA HIS A 464 0.06 11.11 3.97
C HIS A 464 -0.54 9.69 3.88
N THR A 465 -0.36 9.00 2.76
CA THR A 465 -0.90 7.65 2.47
C THR A 465 0.20 6.59 2.56
N GLY A 466 1.44 6.98 2.27
CA GLY A 466 2.61 6.12 2.26
C GLY A 466 2.90 5.55 0.88
N ARG A 467 4.19 5.29 0.61
CA ARG A 467 4.65 4.59 -0.61
C ARG A 467 5.85 3.70 -0.31
N VAL A 468 6.10 2.75 -1.20
CA VAL A 468 7.32 1.94 -1.24
C VAL A 468 7.97 2.10 -2.61
N VAL A 469 9.26 2.38 -2.63
CA VAL A 469 10.04 2.59 -3.85
C VAL A 469 10.97 1.39 -4.03
N VAL A 470 10.89 0.76 -5.20
CA VAL A 470 11.75 -0.35 -5.64
C VAL A 470 12.68 0.17 -6.71
N TYR A 471 13.98 0.01 -6.54
CA TYR A 471 14.99 0.59 -7.41
C TYR A 471 16.22 -0.31 -7.60
N ARG A 472 17.02 0.00 -8.62
CA ARG A 472 18.31 -0.62 -8.92
C ARG A 472 19.39 0.44 -8.97
N LEU A 473 20.64 0.00 -8.83
CA LEU A 473 21.81 0.83 -9.08
C LEU A 473 22.27 0.61 -10.52
N ASP A 474 22.59 1.70 -11.22
CA ASP A 474 23.28 1.64 -12.51
C ASP A 474 24.80 1.39 -12.32
N ASP A 475 25.52 1.19 -13.43
CA ASP A 475 26.97 0.92 -13.43
C ASP A 475 27.81 2.08 -12.87
N GLY A 476 27.23 3.28 -12.77
CA GLY A 476 27.84 4.49 -12.19
C GLY A 476 27.40 4.79 -10.75
N GLY A 477 26.58 3.94 -10.12
CA GLY A 477 26.03 4.14 -8.78
C GLY A 477 24.81 5.07 -8.71
N GLY A 478 24.23 5.46 -9.85
CA GLY A 478 22.98 6.19 -9.96
C GLY A 478 21.75 5.32 -9.69
N ILE A 479 20.67 5.95 -9.22
CA ILE A 479 19.43 5.25 -8.86
C ILE A 479 18.48 5.20 -10.04
N VAL A 480 18.00 4.00 -10.36
CA VAL A 480 16.98 3.75 -11.37
C VAL A 480 15.75 3.16 -10.69
N VAL A 481 14.70 3.97 -10.55
CA VAL A 481 13.42 3.53 -9.98
C VAL A 481 12.76 2.52 -10.92
N SER A 482 12.54 1.31 -10.42
CA SER A 482 11.93 0.19 -11.17
C SER A 482 10.41 0.12 -10.97
N GLN A 483 9.94 0.41 -9.76
CA GLN A 483 8.51 0.38 -9.42
C GLN A 483 8.21 1.23 -8.18
N ILE A 484 7.01 1.81 -8.13
CA ILE A 484 6.46 2.49 -6.95
C ILE A 484 5.16 1.79 -6.54
N LEU A 485 5.06 1.37 -5.28
CA LEU A 485 3.84 0.84 -4.67
C LEU A 485 3.21 1.94 -3.80
N ARG A 486 1.90 2.17 -3.93
CA ARG A 486 1.19 3.27 -3.25
C ARG A 486 0.23 2.73 -2.20
N GLY A 487 0.18 3.37 -1.03
CA GLY A 487 -0.81 3.08 0.01
C GLY A 487 -2.21 3.57 -0.37
N GLU A 488 -3.23 2.83 0.07
CA GLU A 488 -4.63 3.12 -0.29
C GLU A 488 -5.31 4.12 0.65
N GLN A 489 -4.89 4.16 1.92
CA GLN A 489 -5.57 4.92 2.98
C GLN A 489 -4.63 5.94 3.64
N ILE A 490 -5.13 7.17 3.81
CA ILE A 490 -4.43 8.24 4.53
C ILE A 490 -4.21 7.87 5.99
N GLY A 491 -3.02 8.14 6.53
CA GLY A 491 -2.65 7.84 7.90
C GLY A 491 -2.36 6.36 8.17
N SER A 492 -2.50 5.47 7.17
CA SER A 492 -2.26 4.03 7.35
C SER A 492 -0.80 3.66 7.63
N TYR A 493 0.11 4.60 7.34
CA TYR A 493 1.56 4.43 7.50
C TYR A 493 2.13 3.32 6.59
N PHE A 494 1.53 3.14 5.41
CA PHE A 494 1.93 2.11 4.44
C PHE A 494 3.40 2.23 4.04
N GLY A 495 4.15 1.14 4.16
CA GLY A 495 5.59 1.11 3.88
C GLY A 495 6.46 1.47 5.07
N SER A 496 5.92 1.46 6.30
CA SER A 496 6.73 1.64 7.51
C SER A 496 7.49 0.39 7.95
N VAL A 497 7.07 -0.79 7.48
CA VAL A 497 7.69 -2.09 7.74
C VAL A 497 7.69 -2.87 6.43
N LEU A 498 8.85 -3.38 6.05
CA LEU A 498 9.11 -4.11 4.82
C LEU A 498 9.85 -5.39 5.17
N GLN A 499 9.38 -6.51 4.64
CA GLN A 499 10.10 -7.78 4.78
C GLN A 499 10.05 -8.56 3.47
N THR A 500 11.23 -8.91 2.97
CA THR A 500 11.37 -9.81 1.82
C THR A 500 11.53 -11.24 2.32
N VAL A 501 10.91 -12.19 1.64
CA VAL A 501 10.96 -13.61 1.99
C VAL A 501 11.22 -14.42 0.73
N ASP A 502 12.23 -15.29 0.81
CA ASP A 502 12.45 -16.43 -0.07
C ASP A 502 11.63 -17.57 0.52
N VAL A 503 10.55 -17.98 -0.14
CA VAL A 503 9.60 -18.94 0.43
C VAL A 503 10.03 -20.36 0.11
N ASP A 504 10.50 -20.65 -1.10
CA ASP A 504 10.88 -22.00 -1.51
C ASP A 504 12.36 -22.36 -1.29
N GLY A 505 13.15 -21.42 -0.75
CA GLY A 505 14.54 -21.63 -0.37
C GLY A 505 15.50 -21.67 -1.56
N ASP A 506 15.12 -21.11 -2.71
CA ASP A 506 15.93 -21.12 -3.92
C ASP A 506 17.02 -20.01 -3.99
N SER A 507 17.15 -19.23 -2.91
CA SER A 507 18.01 -18.03 -2.75
C SER A 507 17.56 -16.79 -3.54
N PHE A 508 16.37 -16.84 -4.16
CA PHE A 508 15.70 -15.69 -4.75
C PHE A 508 14.51 -15.26 -3.91
N THR A 509 14.18 -13.98 -3.96
CA THR A 509 13.07 -13.44 -3.19
C THR A 509 11.75 -13.67 -3.93
N ASP A 510 10.83 -14.40 -3.32
CA ASP A 510 9.50 -14.66 -3.87
C ASP A 510 8.49 -13.58 -3.54
N VAL A 511 8.50 -13.10 -2.29
CA VAL A 511 7.48 -12.20 -1.78
C VAL A 511 8.06 -11.01 -1.03
N LEU A 512 7.36 -9.89 -1.13
CA LEU A 512 7.55 -8.68 -0.34
C LEU A 512 6.29 -8.44 0.49
N LEU A 513 6.47 -8.35 1.80
CA LEU A 513 5.45 -7.97 2.75
C LEU A 513 5.58 -6.49 3.07
N VAL A 514 4.48 -5.76 2.97
CA VAL A 514 4.43 -4.33 3.28
C VAL A 514 3.42 -4.09 4.40
N GLY A 515 3.91 -3.62 5.55
CA GLY A 515 3.10 -3.26 6.70
C GLY A 515 2.44 -1.89 6.57
N ALA A 516 1.19 -1.80 7.02
CA ALA A 516 0.43 -0.57 7.24
C ALA A 516 -0.23 -0.66 8.64
N PRO A 517 0.57 -0.51 9.71
CA PRO A 517 0.12 -0.79 11.07
C PRO A 517 -0.98 0.16 11.57
N MET A 518 -1.09 1.36 11.00
CA MET A 518 -2.12 2.34 11.37
C MET A 518 -3.34 2.30 10.44
N PHE A 519 -3.47 1.26 9.61
CA PHE A 519 -4.64 1.09 8.76
C PHE A 519 -5.92 0.98 9.61
N MET A 520 -6.89 1.83 9.31
CA MET A 520 -8.18 1.84 10.00
C MET A 520 -9.11 0.77 9.44
N GLY A 521 -9.60 -0.09 10.32
CA GLY A 521 -10.58 -1.14 10.02
C GLY A 521 -12.00 -0.61 9.78
N SER A 522 -12.94 -1.51 9.54
CA SER A 522 -14.35 -1.16 9.31
C SER A 522 -15.00 -0.47 10.50
N ASP A 523 -14.51 -0.74 11.72
CA ASP A 523 -15.03 -0.19 12.97
C ASP A 523 -14.31 1.10 13.40
N LYS A 524 -13.47 1.68 12.52
CA LYS A 524 -12.63 2.87 12.76
C LYS A 524 -11.61 2.69 13.89
N ASP A 525 -11.21 1.45 14.14
CA ASP A 525 -10.12 1.05 15.00
C ASP A 525 -8.81 0.96 14.22
N GLU A 526 -7.67 1.19 14.88
CA GLU A 526 -6.34 1.01 14.28
C GLU A 526 -6.00 -0.49 14.18
N GLN A 527 -6.72 -1.21 13.33
CA GLN A 527 -6.59 -2.66 13.17
C GLN A 527 -5.18 -3.02 12.65
N GLY A 528 -4.68 -2.25 11.68
CA GLY A 528 -3.45 -2.55 10.96
C GLY A 528 -3.63 -3.66 9.92
N GLN A 529 -2.77 -3.66 8.90
CA GLN A 529 -2.87 -4.54 7.75
C GLN A 529 -1.50 -4.82 7.11
N VAL A 530 -1.31 -6.02 6.55
CA VAL A 530 -0.07 -6.38 5.82
C VAL A 530 -0.38 -6.85 4.41
N TYR A 531 0.24 -6.21 3.43
CA TYR A 531 0.06 -6.50 2.00
C TYR A 531 1.12 -7.49 1.52
N VAL A 532 0.68 -8.54 0.83
CA VAL A 532 1.56 -9.56 0.26
C VAL A 532 1.72 -9.30 -1.23
N TYR A 533 2.94 -8.99 -1.65
CA TYR A 533 3.30 -8.80 -3.05
C TYR A 533 4.19 -9.94 -3.52
N GLN A 534 3.80 -10.61 -4.59
CA GLN A 534 4.63 -11.63 -5.22
C GLN A 534 5.53 -11.01 -6.31
N LEU A 535 6.80 -11.41 -6.33
CA LEU A 535 7.75 -11.06 -7.37
C LEU A 535 7.48 -11.88 -8.63
N ARG A 536 7.31 -11.20 -9.77
CA ARG A 536 7.22 -11.84 -11.08
C ARG A 536 8.58 -11.92 -11.76
N GLN A 537 8.70 -12.78 -12.77
CA GLN A 537 9.91 -12.96 -13.57
C GLN A 537 10.39 -11.68 -14.29
N ASP A 538 9.50 -10.69 -14.50
CA ASP A 538 9.85 -9.38 -15.06
C ASP A 538 10.50 -8.44 -14.02
N GLY A 539 10.67 -8.89 -12.78
CA GLY A 539 11.24 -8.12 -11.67
C GLY A 539 10.25 -7.15 -11.02
N ARG A 540 8.94 -7.30 -11.27
CA ARG A 540 7.90 -6.45 -10.67
C ARG A 540 7.14 -7.18 -9.57
N PHE A 541 6.83 -6.45 -8.51
CA PHE A 541 6.00 -6.91 -7.41
C PHE A 541 4.53 -6.71 -7.74
N VAL A 542 3.72 -7.77 -7.60
CA VAL A 542 2.28 -7.75 -7.86
C VAL A 542 1.53 -8.17 -6.60
N HIS A 543 0.60 -7.32 -6.16
CA HIS A 543 -0.26 -7.61 -5.02
C HIS A 543 -1.06 -8.89 -5.25
N GLN A 544 -1.01 -9.82 -4.30
CA GLN A 544 -1.81 -11.04 -4.34
C GLN A 544 -3.04 -10.96 -3.43
N PHE A 545 -2.81 -10.73 -2.14
CA PHE A 545 -3.83 -10.67 -1.10
C PHE A 545 -3.29 -9.88 0.10
N THR A 546 -4.13 -9.75 1.13
CA THR A 546 -3.81 -8.91 2.28
C THR A 546 -4.18 -9.60 3.58
N LEU A 547 -3.21 -9.67 4.50
CA LEU A 547 -3.34 -10.32 5.80
C LEU A 547 -3.94 -9.34 6.82
N LYS A 548 -4.80 -9.87 7.70
CA LYS A 548 -5.53 -9.12 8.74
C LYS A 548 -5.50 -9.88 10.07
N PRO A 549 -5.50 -9.17 11.21
CA PRO A 549 -5.59 -9.80 12.53
C PRO A 549 -7.01 -10.31 12.80
N VAL A 550 -7.18 -11.03 13.91
CA VAL A 550 -8.52 -11.41 14.40
C VAL A 550 -9.33 -10.15 14.74
N ASN A 551 -10.62 -10.15 14.42
CA ASN A 551 -11.51 -9.05 14.75
C ASN A 551 -11.60 -8.85 16.27
N GLN A 552 -11.32 -7.64 16.72
CA GLN A 552 -11.37 -7.28 18.13
C GLN A 552 -12.67 -6.52 18.44
N SER A 553 -13.34 -6.91 19.52
CA SER A 553 -14.50 -6.17 20.02
C SER A 553 -14.03 -4.96 20.83
N CYS A 554 -14.11 -3.79 20.22
CA CYS A 554 -13.70 -2.53 20.83
C CYS A 554 -14.62 -2.16 22.02
N CYS A 555 -14.03 -1.87 23.18
CA CYS A 555 -14.75 -1.37 24.35
C CYS A 555 -15.06 0.13 24.18
N SER A 556 -16.23 0.47 23.67
CA SER A 556 -16.73 1.85 23.69
C SER A 556 -17.25 2.25 25.08
N ALA A 557 -17.39 3.55 25.35
CA ALA A 557 -17.98 4.08 26.58
C ALA A 557 -19.40 3.55 26.90
N HIS A 558 -20.09 2.93 25.93
CA HIS A 558 -21.45 2.38 26.04
C HIS A 558 -21.48 0.84 26.25
N SER A 559 -20.31 0.18 26.30
CA SER A 559 -20.23 -1.27 26.52
C SER A 559 -20.36 -1.59 28.02
N ALA A 560 -21.48 -2.15 28.44
CA ALA A 560 -21.78 -2.42 29.85
C ALA A 560 -20.88 -3.50 30.51
N SER A 561 -20.02 -4.17 29.75
CA SER A 561 -19.20 -5.31 30.19
C SER A 561 -17.68 -5.04 30.26
N CYS A 562 -17.21 -3.83 29.92
CA CYS A 562 -15.78 -3.53 29.88
C CYS A 562 -15.32 -2.76 31.13
N THR A 563 -14.25 -3.23 31.76
CA THR A 563 -13.60 -2.61 32.93
C THR A 563 -12.72 -1.42 32.57
N ASN A 564 -12.08 -1.42 31.39
CA ASN A 564 -11.24 -0.31 30.91
C ASN A 564 -11.99 0.56 29.91
N LYS A 565 -12.16 1.85 30.24
CA LYS A 565 -13.04 2.80 29.54
C LYS A 565 -12.33 3.88 28.72
N ASN A 566 -11.00 3.87 28.61
CA ASN A 566 -10.23 5.01 28.09
C ASN A 566 -9.08 4.69 27.09
N GLU A 567 -8.90 3.46 26.60
CA GLU A 567 -7.79 3.16 25.67
C GLU A 567 -8.27 3.07 24.20
N PRO A 568 -7.52 3.63 23.23
CA PRO A 568 -7.85 3.53 21.82
C PRO A 568 -7.81 2.06 21.39
N CYS A 569 -8.89 1.58 20.79
CA CYS A 569 -8.97 0.21 20.32
C CYS A 569 -8.24 0.06 18.98
N GLY A 570 -7.43 -0.99 18.84
CA GLY A 570 -6.67 -1.33 17.63
C GLY A 570 -5.57 -2.34 17.91
N ALA A 571 -5.25 -3.21 16.96
CA ALA A 571 -4.20 -4.23 17.11
C ALA A 571 -2.82 -3.73 16.66
N ARG A 572 -2.79 -2.73 15.77
CA ARG A 572 -1.63 -2.31 14.98
C ARG A 572 -0.90 -3.49 14.35
N PHE A 573 -1.66 -4.39 13.73
CA PHE A 573 -1.11 -5.55 13.05
C PHE A 573 -0.18 -5.14 11.90
N GLY A 574 1.00 -5.75 11.83
CA GLY A 574 2.05 -5.38 10.88
C GLY A 574 3.03 -4.34 11.41
N THR A 575 3.07 -4.12 12.73
CA THR A 575 4.10 -3.27 13.38
C THR A 575 5.49 -3.91 13.33
N ALA A 576 5.56 -5.24 13.32
CA ALA A 576 6.77 -6.01 13.09
C ALA A 576 6.45 -7.18 12.16
N ILE A 577 7.34 -7.45 11.23
CA ILE A 577 7.25 -8.58 10.29
C ILE A 577 8.62 -9.22 10.26
N ALA A 578 8.70 -10.51 10.54
CA ALA A 578 9.94 -11.27 10.48
C ALA A 578 9.77 -12.46 9.53
N ALA A 579 10.73 -12.63 8.62
CA ALA A 579 10.91 -13.90 7.94
C ALA A 579 11.47 -14.88 8.96
N VAL A 580 10.83 -16.03 9.06
CA VAL A 580 11.25 -17.12 9.94
C VAL A 580 11.62 -18.28 9.02
N SER A 581 12.69 -19.00 9.33
CA SER A 581 12.98 -20.23 8.59
C SER A 581 11.80 -21.21 8.73
N ASP A 582 11.76 -22.19 7.85
CA ASP A 582 10.78 -23.29 7.88
C ASP A 582 10.60 -23.88 9.30
N LEU A 583 9.46 -23.55 9.94
CA LEU A 583 9.16 -23.99 11.30
C LEU A 583 8.60 -25.40 11.29
N ASN A 584 7.90 -25.81 10.24
CA ASN A 584 7.19 -27.10 10.16
C ASN A 584 7.93 -28.17 9.33
N LEU A 585 9.16 -27.86 8.90
CA LEU A 585 10.05 -28.70 8.11
C LEU A 585 9.36 -29.22 6.82
N ASP A 586 8.52 -28.40 6.19
CA ASP A 586 7.81 -28.76 4.94
C ASP A 586 8.52 -28.33 3.65
N GLY A 587 9.68 -27.68 3.78
CA GLY A 587 10.50 -27.16 2.70
C GLY A 587 10.18 -25.71 2.32
N PHE A 588 9.27 -25.03 3.03
CA PHE A 588 8.93 -23.63 2.78
C PHE A 588 9.18 -22.74 4.01
N ASN A 589 9.77 -21.57 3.79
CA ASN A 589 9.99 -20.60 4.87
C ASN A 589 8.68 -19.92 5.30
N ASP A 590 8.63 -19.55 6.58
CA ASP A 590 7.46 -19.05 7.28
C ASP A 590 7.59 -17.56 7.64
N VAL A 591 6.49 -16.97 8.15
CA VAL A 591 6.45 -15.56 8.50
C VAL A 591 5.76 -15.34 9.83
N ALA A 592 6.36 -14.50 10.68
CA ALA A 592 5.76 -14.03 11.92
C ALA A 592 5.39 -12.54 11.84
N ILE A 593 4.18 -12.19 12.24
CA ILE A 593 3.64 -10.82 12.19
C ILE A 593 3.17 -10.38 13.57
N GLY A 594 3.64 -9.22 14.02
CA GLY A 594 3.32 -8.64 15.31
C GLY A 594 2.09 -7.73 15.32
N ALA A 595 1.31 -7.83 16.40
CA ALA A 595 0.17 -6.99 16.74
C ALA A 595 0.28 -6.50 18.19
N PRO A 596 1.20 -5.56 18.49
CA PRO A 596 1.55 -5.18 19.86
C PRO A 596 0.40 -4.56 20.66
N PHE A 597 -0.63 -4.02 20.01
CA PHE A 597 -1.71 -3.30 20.68
C PHE A 597 -2.93 -4.18 20.96
N GLU A 598 -2.90 -5.43 20.49
CA GLU A 598 -3.95 -6.41 20.71
C GLU A 598 -4.18 -6.72 22.20
N ASN A 599 -5.43 -7.01 22.57
CA ASN A 599 -5.83 -7.43 23.92
C ASN A 599 -5.47 -6.41 25.03
N ASP A 600 -5.83 -5.13 24.85
CA ASP A 600 -5.57 -4.05 25.82
C ASP A 600 -4.06 -3.76 25.97
N HIS A 601 -3.39 -3.57 24.83
CA HIS A 601 -1.95 -3.29 24.74
C HIS A 601 -1.02 -4.39 25.31
N ARG A 602 -1.54 -5.60 25.54
CA ARG A 602 -0.72 -6.75 25.93
C ARG A 602 0.09 -7.26 24.75
N GLY A 603 -0.52 -7.33 23.57
CA GLY A 603 0.09 -7.71 22.32
C GLY A 603 -0.05 -9.19 21.96
N ALA A 604 0.16 -9.51 20.69
CA ALA A 604 0.12 -10.85 20.13
C ALA A 604 1.03 -10.96 18.89
N VAL A 605 1.39 -12.19 18.53
CA VAL A 605 2.12 -12.53 17.30
C VAL A 605 1.36 -13.63 16.54
N TYR A 606 1.36 -13.51 15.22
CA TYR A 606 0.70 -14.43 14.28
C TYR A 606 1.74 -15.12 13.42
N ILE A 607 1.62 -16.44 13.26
CA ILE A 607 2.49 -17.25 12.41
C ILE A 607 1.72 -17.67 11.15
N TYR A 608 2.34 -17.49 9.99
CA TYR A 608 1.80 -17.83 8.68
C TYR A 608 2.77 -18.76 7.97
N HIS A 609 2.24 -19.86 7.41
CA HIS A 609 3.06 -20.80 6.66
C HIS A 609 3.30 -20.39 5.22
N GLY A 610 4.47 -20.76 4.70
CA GLY A 610 4.76 -20.79 3.28
C GLY A 610 3.86 -21.77 2.50
N GLU A 611 3.61 -21.46 1.23
CA GLU A 611 3.07 -22.40 0.25
C GLU A 611 3.65 -22.09 -1.13
N LYS A 612 4.52 -22.97 -1.64
CA LYS A 612 5.17 -22.82 -2.95
C LYS A 612 5.99 -21.52 -2.97
N THR A 613 5.56 -20.53 -3.76
CA THR A 613 6.22 -19.23 -3.94
C THR A 613 5.39 -18.08 -3.33
N SER A 614 4.54 -18.38 -2.33
CA SER A 614 3.66 -17.41 -1.64
C SER A 614 3.33 -17.89 -0.22
N LEU A 615 2.42 -17.21 0.47
CA LEU A 615 2.02 -17.55 1.85
C LEU A 615 0.57 -18.05 1.91
N LYS A 616 0.24 -18.81 2.96
CA LYS A 616 -1.16 -19.15 3.30
C LYS A 616 -1.87 -17.93 3.88
N GLU A 617 -3.11 -17.68 3.47
CA GLU A 617 -3.89 -16.51 3.91
C GLU A 617 -4.31 -16.59 5.39
N LYS A 618 -4.47 -17.82 5.92
CA LYS A 618 -4.84 -18.06 7.32
C LYS A 618 -3.60 -18.29 8.17
N PHE A 619 -3.55 -17.62 9.31
CA PHE A 619 -2.53 -17.91 10.33
C PHE A 619 -2.76 -19.31 10.90
N VAL A 620 -1.67 -19.97 11.27
CA VAL A 620 -1.67 -21.32 11.87
C VAL A 620 -1.57 -21.28 13.38
N GLN A 621 -0.89 -20.26 13.91
CA GLN A 621 -0.75 -20.06 15.34
C GLN A 621 -0.84 -18.58 15.67
N ARG A 622 -1.46 -18.31 16.82
CA ARG A 622 -1.49 -17.00 17.44
C ARG A 622 -0.91 -17.12 18.85
N ILE A 623 0.17 -16.40 19.11
CA ILE A 623 0.86 -16.37 20.40
C ILE A 623 0.43 -15.08 21.12
N PRO A 624 -0.52 -15.14 22.06
CA PRO A 624 -0.82 -13.99 22.92
C PRO A 624 0.31 -13.73 23.91
N ALA A 625 0.46 -12.48 24.35
CA ALA A 625 1.31 -12.19 25.51
C ALA A 625 0.86 -13.00 26.75
N GLY A 626 1.82 -13.65 27.41
CA GLY A 626 1.59 -14.29 28.71
C GLY A 626 1.67 -13.29 29.88
N GLY A 627 0.96 -13.56 30.98
CA GLY A 627 1.03 -12.77 32.22
C GLY A 627 -0.19 -11.87 32.49
N ASP A 628 -0.07 -11.01 33.49
CA ASP A 628 -1.10 -10.08 33.97
C ASP A 628 -1.26 -8.82 33.08
N GLY A 629 -0.31 -8.55 32.19
CA GLY A 629 -0.27 -7.34 31.36
C GLY A 629 0.33 -6.11 32.07
N ASP A 630 0.81 -6.28 33.32
CA ASP A 630 1.44 -5.21 34.10
C ASP A 630 2.96 -5.19 33.93
N LYS A 631 3.58 -6.37 33.74
CA LYS A 631 5.05 -6.51 33.60
C LYS A 631 5.57 -6.41 32.17
N VAL A 632 4.77 -6.84 31.19
CA VAL A 632 5.12 -6.84 29.77
C VAL A 632 3.94 -6.28 28.99
N LYS A 633 4.20 -5.25 28.19
CA LYS A 633 3.23 -4.63 27.26
C LYS A 633 3.81 -4.60 25.85
N PHE A 634 2.96 -4.38 24.85
CA PHE A 634 3.38 -4.29 23.45
C PHE A 634 4.14 -5.53 22.94
N PHE A 635 3.74 -6.73 23.39
CA PHE A 635 4.33 -7.98 22.94
C PHE A 635 4.15 -8.15 21.42
N GLY A 636 5.23 -8.45 20.70
CA GLY A 636 5.22 -8.50 19.24
C GLY A 636 5.59 -7.17 18.58
N GLN A 637 6.18 -6.23 19.32
CA GLN A 637 6.73 -4.99 18.75
C GLN A 637 8.05 -5.20 18.02
N SER A 638 8.82 -6.23 18.38
CA SER A 638 10.00 -6.70 17.66
C SER A 638 10.00 -8.22 17.61
N ILE A 639 10.39 -8.80 16.47
CA ILE A 639 10.39 -10.25 16.25
C ILE A 639 11.65 -10.62 15.48
N HIS A 640 12.31 -11.71 15.87
CA HIS A 640 13.45 -12.28 15.17
C HIS A 640 13.39 -13.81 15.25
N GLY A 641 13.65 -14.51 14.14
CA GLY A 641 13.53 -15.98 14.10
C GLY A 641 14.27 -16.63 12.94
N VAL A 642 15.58 -16.39 12.82
CA VAL A 642 16.39 -16.92 11.69
C VAL A 642 17.37 -18.02 12.15
N MET A 643 17.54 -18.23 13.46
CA MET A 643 18.58 -19.10 13.99
C MET A 643 18.01 -20.06 15.04
N ASP A 644 18.40 -21.34 14.93
CA ASP A 644 18.26 -22.35 15.98
C ASP A 644 19.17 -21.98 17.16
N LEU A 645 18.58 -21.79 18.35
CA LEU A 645 19.27 -21.40 19.57
C LEU A 645 19.51 -22.57 20.55
N ASN A 646 18.77 -23.68 20.47
CA ASN A 646 18.97 -24.85 21.35
C ASN A 646 19.78 -26.00 20.71
N GLY A 647 19.99 -25.96 19.39
CA GLY A 647 20.71 -26.97 18.63
C GLY A 647 19.87 -28.20 18.23
N ASP A 648 18.54 -28.11 18.24
CA ASP A 648 17.64 -29.21 17.88
C ASP A 648 17.36 -29.32 16.37
N GLY A 649 17.89 -28.40 15.56
CA GLY A 649 17.73 -28.37 14.11
C GLY A 649 16.51 -27.58 13.63
N ILE A 650 15.74 -26.97 14.53
CA ILE A 650 14.57 -26.15 14.22
C ILE A 650 14.85 -24.71 14.66
N THR A 651 14.34 -23.75 13.89
CA THR A 651 14.57 -22.34 14.22
C THR A 651 13.70 -21.87 15.37
N ASP A 652 14.28 -21.11 16.28
CA ASP A 652 13.58 -20.54 17.43
C ASP A 652 13.11 -19.11 17.19
N VAL A 653 12.02 -18.71 17.86
CA VAL A 653 11.39 -17.40 17.67
C VAL A 653 11.57 -16.55 18.92
N THR A 654 12.21 -15.39 18.77
CA THR A 654 12.34 -14.38 19.83
C THR A 654 11.35 -13.25 19.59
N ILE A 655 10.56 -12.93 20.62
CA ILE A 655 9.54 -11.89 20.57
C ILE A 655 9.80 -10.86 21.68
N GLY A 656 9.99 -9.60 21.28
CA GLY A 656 10.17 -8.47 22.18
C GLY A 656 8.90 -7.70 22.47
N GLY A 657 8.85 -7.10 23.67
CA GLY A 657 7.86 -6.13 24.09
C GLY A 657 8.46 -5.15 25.11
N LEU A 658 7.68 -4.17 25.53
CA LEU A 658 8.07 -3.25 26.59
C LEU A 658 8.19 -4.02 27.92
N GLY A 659 9.39 -4.04 28.50
CA GLY A 659 9.68 -4.66 29.79
C GLY A 659 10.40 -6.01 29.73
N GLY A 660 10.53 -6.59 28.54
CA GLY A 660 11.25 -7.85 28.34
C GLY A 660 11.04 -8.47 26.97
N ALA A 661 11.76 -9.56 26.71
CA ALA A 661 11.48 -10.44 25.59
C ALA A 661 11.43 -11.90 26.01
N SER A 662 10.74 -12.67 25.20
CA SER A 662 10.57 -14.09 25.38
C SER A 662 11.11 -14.81 24.15
N LEU A 663 11.95 -15.82 24.41
CA LEU A 663 12.43 -16.78 23.43
C LEU A 663 11.56 -18.03 23.53
N PHE A 664 10.93 -18.39 22.42
CA PHE A 664 10.09 -19.56 22.29
C PHE A 664 10.81 -20.64 21.49
N TRP A 665 10.85 -21.84 22.04
CA TRP A 665 11.42 -23.01 21.39
C TRP A 665 10.44 -23.57 20.36
N SER A 666 10.94 -23.92 19.19
CA SER A 666 10.11 -24.63 18.20
C SER A 666 10.16 -26.13 18.48
N ARG A 667 8.99 -26.78 18.47
CA ARG A 667 8.87 -28.23 18.63
C ARG A 667 8.89 -28.90 17.27
N ASP A 668 9.43 -30.11 17.27
CA ASP A 668 9.44 -30.96 16.09
C ASP A 668 8.03 -31.40 15.67
N VAL A 669 7.85 -31.71 14.39
CA VAL A 669 6.56 -32.05 13.79
C VAL A 669 6.53 -33.53 13.41
N ALA A 670 5.50 -34.23 13.87
CA ALA A 670 5.30 -35.65 13.60
C ALA A 670 4.11 -35.91 12.67
N GLU A 671 4.33 -36.79 11.69
CA GLU A 671 3.31 -37.29 10.78
C GLU A 671 2.75 -38.61 11.32
N LEU A 672 1.43 -38.66 11.51
CA LEU A 672 0.72 -39.83 12.00
C LEU A 672 -0.37 -40.25 11.01
N HIS A 673 -0.12 -41.34 10.29
CA HIS A 673 -1.08 -41.95 9.39
C HIS A 673 -1.79 -43.11 10.08
N ALA A 674 -3.12 -43.07 10.13
CA ALA A 674 -3.92 -44.17 10.62
C ALA A 674 -4.63 -44.91 9.49
N ASN A 675 -4.75 -46.22 9.61
CA ASN A 675 -5.56 -47.05 8.72
C ASN A 675 -6.40 -48.04 9.54
N MET A 676 -7.62 -48.31 9.07
CA MET A 676 -8.58 -49.18 9.75
C MET A 676 -9.20 -50.15 8.74
N THR A 677 -9.13 -51.44 9.03
CA THR A 677 -9.66 -52.52 8.19
C THR A 677 -10.54 -53.49 9.00
N PHE A 678 -11.44 -54.19 8.31
CA PHE A 678 -12.40 -55.10 8.93
C PHE A 678 -12.38 -56.47 8.25
N ASN A 679 -12.39 -57.53 9.06
CA ASN A 679 -12.50 -58.91 8.61
C ASN A 679 -13.61 -59.65 9.38
N PRO A 680 -14.73 -60.04 8.72
CA PRO A 680 -15.05 -59.86 7.30
C PRO A 680 -15.37 -58.39 6.94
N ALA A 681 -15.09 -57.99 5.69
CA ALA A 681 -15.36 -56.63 5.21
C ALA A 681 -16.87 -56.28 5.06
N LYS A 682 -17.76 -57.28 5.18
CA LYS A 682 -19.22 -57.15 5.11
C LYS A 682 -19.87 -58.20 6.02
N ILE A 683 -21.00 -57.86 6.62
CA ILE A 683 -21.76 -58.76 7.51
C ILE A 683 -22.98 -59.31 6.76
N ASN A 684 -23.02 -60.62 6.52
CA ASN A 684 -24.19 -61.30 5.96
C ASN A 684 -25.11 -61.79 7.09
N LEU A 685 -26.37 -61.34 7.09
CA LEU A 685 -27.34 -61.63 8.16
C LEU A 685 -27.88 -63.08 8.15
N GLN A 686 -27.80 -63.79 7.02
CA GLN A 686 -28.37 -65.12 6.86
C GLN A 686 -27.40 -66.28 7.15
N GLN A 687 -26.12 -65.99 7.41
CA GLN A 687 -25.06 -67.02 7.43
C GLN A 687 -24.43 -67.23 8.81
N ALA A 688 -24.19 -68.51 9.15
CA ALA A 688 -23.71 -68.97 10.45
C ALA A 688 -22.17 -69.13 10.58
N GLN A 689 -21.40 -68.71 9.58
CA GLN A 689 -19.99 -69.11 9.45
C GLN A 689 -18.99 -68.30 10.32
N HIS A 690 -19.39 -67.17 10.89
CA HIS A 690 -18.55 -66.34 11.78
C HIS A 690 -19.20 -66.15 13.16
N GLN A 691 -19.77 -67.24 13.69
CA GLN A 691 -20.42 -67.26 14.99
C GLN A 691 -19.41 -67.40 16.11
N CYS A 692 -19.41 -66.43 17.01
CA CYS A 692 -18.75 -66.51 18.30
C CYS A 692 -19.78 -66.58 19.42
N GLU A 693 -19.42 -67.27 20.50
CA GLU A 693 -20.32 -67.54 21.62
C GLU A 693 -19.87 -66.66 22.80
N HIS A 694 -20.70 -65.68 23.17
CA HIS A 694 -20.43 -64.77 24.29
C HIS A 694 -21.69 -64.59 25.12
N GLY A 695 -21.60 -64.86 26.44
CA GLY A 695 -22.75 -64.84 27.35
C GLY A 695 -23.88 -65.83 26.97
N GLY A 696 -23.55 -66.97 26.34
CA GLY A 696 -24.52 -67.98 25.91
C GLY A 696 -25.36 -67.63 24.68
N ARG A 697 -25.03 -66.52 23.97
CA ARG A 697 -25.67 -66.13 22.71
C ARG A 697 -24.68 -66.23 21.55
N LYS A 698 -25.13 -66.84 20.44
CA LYS A 698 -24.38 -66.88 19.18
C LYS A 698 -24.52 -65.54 18.45
N SER A 699 -23.41 -64.84 18.22
CA SER A 699 -23.36 -63.53 17.56
C SER A 699 -22.35 -63.53 16.41
N VAL A 700 -22.43 -62.55 15.50
CA VAL A 700 -21.48 -62.41 14.37
C VAL A 700 -20.28 -61.57 14.80
N CYS A 701 -19.09 -62.17 14.71
CA CYS A 701 -17.82 -61.54 15.04
C CYS A 701 -17.23 -60.76 13.84
N VAL A 702 -16.71 -59.55 14.08
CA VAL A 702 -15.87 -58.81 13.12
C VAL A 702 -14.57 -58.43 13.81
N VAL A 703 -13.45 -58.77 13.18
CA VAL A 703 -12.12 -58.35 13.61
C VAL A 703 -11.81 -56.99 12.99
N THR A 704 -11.51 -56.01 13.84
CA THR A 704 -11.07 -54.67 13.43
C THR A 704 -9.57 -54.57 13.63
N GLU A 705 -8.83 -54.28 12.57
CA GLU A 705 -7.38 -54.04 12.62
C GLU A 705 -7.11 -52.56 12.39
N VAL A 706 -6.44 -51.93 13.36
CA VAL A 706 -6.02 -50.52 13.33
C VAL A 706 -4.51 -50.47 13.25
N CYS A 707 -3.99 -49.79 12.23
CA CYS A 707 -2.56 -49.60 12.02
C CYS A 707 -2.24 -48.11 12.12
N PHE A 708 -1.21 -47.77 12.89
CA PHE A 708 -0.63 -46.44 12.95
C PHE A 708 0.77 -46.48 12.35
N ASP A 709 1.04 -45.54 11.46
CA ASP A 709 2.36 -45.28 10.89
C ASP A 709 2.79 -43.89 11.39
N TYR A 710 3.89 -43.86 12.15
CA TYR A 710 4.37 -42.68 12.86
C TYR A 710 5.77 -42.36 12.39
N SER A 711 5.96 -41.12 11.92
CA SER A 711 7.26 -40.60 11.54
C SER A 711 7.42 -39.18 12.05
N VAL A 712 8.67 -38.75 12.24
CA VAL A 712 9.03 -37.40 12.69
C VAL A 712 9.82 -36.75 11.56
N LYS A 713 9.55 -35.47 11.27
CA LYS A 713 10.17 -34.79 10.13
C LYS A 713 11.66 -34.46 10.35
N SER A 714 12.10 -34.24 11.60
CA SER A 714 13.51 -34.04 11.91
C SER A 714 14.34 -35.33 11.75
N ASP A 715 15.61 -35.17 11.37
CA ASP A 715 16.60 -36.25 11.22
C ASP A 715 17.02 -36.88 12.57
N ASN A 716 16.50 -36.40 13.70
CA ASN A 716 16.94 -36.79 15.04
C ASN A 716 16.34 -38.14 15.48
N GLN A 717 17.12 -39.22 15.32
CA GLN A 717 16.69 -40.61 15.55
C GLN A 717 16.33 -40.96 17.00
N ASP A 718 16.73 -40.16 18.00
CA ASP A 718 16.49 -40.44 19.42
C ASP A 718 15.01 -40.29 19.85
N LEU A 719 14.20 -39.55 19.07
CA LEU A 719 12.79 -39.25 19.38
C LEU A 719 11.78 -40.34 18.96
N GLN A 720 12.20 -41.37 18.23
CA GLN A 720 11.31 -42.46 17.78
C GLN A 720 10.78 -43.35 18.91
N SER A 721 11.32 -43.22 20.13
CA SER A 721 11.21 -44.23 21.18
C SER A 721 10.04 -44.08 22.16
N ALA A 722 9.28 -42.96 22.14
CA ALA A 722 8.45 -42.59 23.31
C ALA A 722 7.06 -41.96 23.04
N ALA A 723 6.49 -42.07 21.84
CA ALA A 723 5.14 -41.55 21.61
C ALA A 723 4.06 -42.59 21.96
N GLY A 724 3.50 -42.54 23.17
CA GLY A 724 2.24 -43.22 23.46
C GLY A 724 1.13 -42.62 22.59
N ILE A 725 0.33 -43.45 21.92
CA ILE A 725 -0.83 -43.01 21.13
C ILE A 725 -2.09 -43.39 21.88
N HIS A 726 -2.93 -42.41 22.20
CA HIS A 726 -4.28 -42.64 22.69
C HIS A 726 -5.22 -42.74 21.49
N TYR A 727 -5.97 -43.82 21.39
CA TYR A 727 -7.06 -43.91 20.42
C TYR A 727 -8.36 -44.33 21.07
N THR A 728 -9.44 -43.76 20.55
CA THR A 728 -10.81 -44.10 20.93
C THR A 728 -11.51 -44.65 19.70
N LEU A 729 -11.96 -45.90 19.79
CA LEU A 729 -12.83 -46.53 18.82
C LEU A 729 -14.28 -46.36 19.28
N THR A 730 -15.10 -45.71 18.46
CA THR A 730 -16.54 -45.55 18.72
C THR A 730 -17.34 -46.30 17.68
N LEU A 731 -18.17 -47.25 18.14
CA LEU A 731 -19.04 -48.05 17.28
C LEU A 731 -20.39 -47.34 17.06
N ASP A 732 -20.87 -47.34 15.83
CA ASP A 732 -22.21 -46.88 15.45
C ASP A 732 -22.49 -45.42 15.90
N VAL A 733 -21.53 -44.52 15.62
CA VAL A 733 -21.48 -43.14 16.13
C VAL A 733 -22.81 -42.39 16.00
N LEU A 734 -23.54 -42.57 14.89
CA LEU A 734 -24.80 -41.88 14.59
C LEU A 734 -25.98 -42.25 15.50
N ARG A 735 -25.88 -43.34 16.29
CA ARG A 735 -27.01 -43.87 17.08
C ARG A 735 -26.74 -43.75 18.58
N ALA A 736 -27.75 -43.36 19.36
CA ALA A 736 -27.64 -43.24 20.82
C ALA A 736 -27.31 -44.58 21.52
N LYS A 737 -27.79 -45.70 20.96
CA LYS A 737 -27.45 -47.06 21.39
C LYS A 737 -26.80 -47.80 20.22
N ALA A 738 -25.58 -48.28 20.41
CA ALA A 738 -24.86 -48.98 19.36
C ALA A 738 -25.48 -50.36 19.09
N ARG A 739 -25.51 -50.74 17.80
CA ARG A 739 -25.90 -52.08 17.35
C ARG A 739 -24.75 -53.08 17.40
N ALA A 740 -23.60 -52.64 17.87
CA ALA A 740 -22.41 -53.44 18.11
C ALA A 740 -21.85 -53.03 19.47
N SER A 741 -21.25 -53.97 20.18
CA SER A 741 -20.52 -53.73 21.42
C SER A 741 -19.06 -54.17 21.23
N PHE A 742 -18.22 -53.91 22.20
CA PHE A 742 -16.98 -54.67 22.32
C PHE A 742 -17.29 -55.95 23.14
N ILE A 743 -16.54 -57.04 23.01
CA ILE A 743 -16.58 -58.12 24.00
C ILE A 743 -16.05 -57.59 25.34
N GLY A 744 -16.74 -57.92 26.43
CA GLY A 744 -16.29 -57.56 27.78
C GLY A 744 -16.80 -56.21 28.28
N THR A 745 -17.24 -55.31 27.40
CA THR A 745 -17.86 -54.03 27.77
C THR A 745 -19.20 -53.84 27.04
N ASP A 746 -20.20 -53.31 27.74
CA ASP A 746 -21.49 -52.90 27.13
C ASP A 746 -21.42 -51.47 26.56
N ASP A 747 -20.25 -50.83 26.62
CA ASP A 747 -20.02 -49.45 26.21
C ASP A 747 -19.85 -49.31 24.70
N LYS A 748 -20.29 -48.17 24.19
CA LYS A 748 -20.26 -47.80 22.76
C LYS A 748 -18.87 -47.37 22.27
N SER A 749 -17.99 -47.00 23.20
CA SER A 749 -16.66 -46.49 22.94
C SER A 749 -15.65 -47.20 23.82
N GLU A 750 -14.54 -47.62 23.24
CA GLU A 750 -13.39 -48.18 23.95
C GLU A 750 -12.18 -47.28 23.71
N THR A 751 -11.43 -47.01 24.77
CA THR A 751 -10.21 -46.20 24.72
C THR A 751 -9.05 -47.08 25.15
N GLU A 752 -8.08 -47.26 24.27
CA GLU A 752 -6.91 -48.11 24.52
C GLU A 752 -5.61 -47.30 24.39
N VAL A 753 -4.57 -47.83 25.04
CA VAL A 753 -3.15 -47.53 24.84
C VAL A 753 -2.57 -48.86 24.39
N SER A 754 -2.01 -48.98 23.18
CA SER A 754 -1.61 -50.29 22.61
C SER A 754 -0.80 -51.12 23.63
N ASN A 755 -1.09 -52.40 23.91
CA ASN A 755 -1.22 -53.56 23.00
C ASN A 755 -2.67 -54.01 22.70
N PRO A 756 -2.91 -54.60 21.50
CA PRO A 756 -4.25 -54.87 20.97
C PRO A 756 -4.99 -55.95 21.77
N VAL A 757 -6.24 -55.66 22.14
CA VAL A 757 -7.18 -56.69 22.63
C VAL A 757 -8.39 -56.81 21.71
N LEU A 758 -8.76 -58.07 21.45
CA LEU A 758 -9.69 -58.49 20.43
C LEU A 758 -11.09 -58.64 21.02
N TYR A 759 -12.05 -57.82 20.56
CA TYR A 759 -13.36 -57.79 21.19
C TYR A 759 -14.55 -57.69 20.20
N PRO A 760 -15.30 -58.78 19.98
CA PRO A 760 -16.39 -58.80 19.00
C PRO A 760 -17.78 -58.30 19.46
N PRO A 761 -18.60 -57.85 18.50
CA PRO A 761 -19.85 -57.18 18.82
C PRO A 761 -21.09 -58.04 19.07
N GLN A 762 -21.89 -57.63 20.05
CA GLN A 762 -23.25 -58.10 20.26
C GLN A 762 -24.26 -57.13 19.61
N ALA A 763 -25.16 -57.65 18.77
CA ALA A 763 -26.13 -56.84 18.03
C ALA A 763 -27.58 -57.00 18.51
N ARG A 764 -28.31 -55.87 18.61
CA ARG A 764 -29.78 -55.82 18.70
C ARG A 764 -30.35 -55.00 17.54
N LEU A 765 -31.53 -55.42 17.10
CA LEU A 765 -32.10 -55.24 15.76
C LEU A 765 -32.40 -53.79 15.36
N ASP A 766 -31.66 -53.30 14.35
CA ASP A 766 -32.17 -52.48 13.26
C ASP A 766 -31.25 -52.63 12.03
N PHE A 767 -31.79 -53.16 10.93
CA PHE A 767 -31.04 -53.83 9.85
C PHE A 767 -30.84 -53.00 8.58
N ARG A 768 -31.05 -51.68 8.66
CA ARG A 768 -31.11 -50.83 7.46
C ARG A 768 -29.83 -50.06 7.16
N ASP A 769 -29.14 -49.52 8.17
CA ASP A 769 -27.97 -48.64 7.96
C ASP A 769 -26.65 -49.41 8.16
N PRO A 770 -25.57 -49.14 7.40
CA PRO A 770 -24.27 -49.74 7.67
C PRO A 770 -23.76 -49.34 9.06
N LEU A 771 -22.89 -50.16 9.67
CA LEU A 771 -22.33 -49.87 10.99
C LEU A 771 -21.14 -48.92 10.83
N MET A 772 -21.24 -47.69 11.35
CA MET A 772 -20.17 -46.70 11.22
C MET A 772 -19.22 -46.77 12.42
N VAL A 773 -17.95 -47.10 12.16
CA VAL A 773 -16.88 -47.12 13.16
C VAL A 773 -16.03 -45.87 12.97
N SER A 774 -15.88 -45.09 14.03
CA SER A 774 -15.00 -43.92 14.09
C SER A 774 -13.78 -44.25 14.93
N LEU A 775 -12.61 -43.99 14.37
CA LEU A 775 -11.34 -43.99 15.06
C LEU A 775 -10.93 -42.54 15.29
N GLN A 776 -10.81 -42.13 16.55
CA GLN A 776 -10.19 -40.85 16.93
C GLN A 776 -8.85 -41.17 17.60
N PHE A 777 -7.82 -40.40 17.30
CA PHE A 777 -6.49 -40.63 17.87
C PHE A 777 -5.77 -39.32 18.18
N THR A 778 -5.04 -39.34 19.28
CA THR A 778 -4.23 -38.24 19.78
C THR A 778 -2.93 -38.79 20.36
N LYS A 779 -1.96 -37.90 20.55
CA LYS A 779 -0.75 -38.24 21.30
C LYS A 779 -1.08 -38.32 22.80
N ALA A 780 -0.44 -39.23 23.53
CA ALA A 780 -0.70 -39.45 24.95
C ALA A 780 -0.17 -38.34 25.85
N ASP A 781 0.93 -37.72 25.45
CA ASP A 781 1.46 -36.49 26.06
C ASP A 781 1.51 -35.40 24.99
N GLU A 782 0.57 -34.45 25.05
CA GLU A 782 0.52 -33.31 24.13
C GLU A 782 1.54 -32.22 24.53
N ASP A 783 2.02 -32.23 25.77
CA ASP A 783 2.86 -31.17 26.32
C ASP A 783 4.36 -31.45 26.16
N GLU A 784 4.76 -32.72 26.03
CA GLU A 784 6.16 -33.12 25.79
C GLU A 784 6.39 -33.73 24.40
N GLY A 785 7.55 -33.47 23.79
CA GLY A 785 7.99 -34.06 22.50
C GLY A 785 7.35 -33.43 21.24
N PRO A 786 7.36 -34.11 20.08
CA PRO A 786 6.89 -33.53 18.80
C PRO A 786 5.37 -33.31 18.75
N VAL A 787 4.94 -32.28 18.02
CA VAL A 787 3.54 -31.91 17.76
C VAL A 787 3.04 -32.60 16.49
N LEU A 788 1.78 -33.05 16.46
CA LEU A 788 1.21 -33.69 15.26
C LEU A 788 0.97 -32.66 14.15
N ASP A 789 1.31 -33.02 12.92
CA ASP A 789 1.08 -32.19 11.73
C ASP A 789 -0.41 -31.84 11.57
N GLU A 790 -0.73 -30.53 11.49
CA GLU A 790 -2.09 -30.02 11.37
C GLU A 790 -2.75 -30.40 10.03
N SER A 791 -1.95 -30.63 8.98
CA SER A 791 -2.46 -30.99 7.66
C SER A 791 -3.05 -32.41 7.62
N LEU A 792 -2.75 -33.26 8.62
CA LEU A 792 -3.22 -34.63 8.70
C LEU A 792 -4.48 -34.77 9.57
N PRO A 793 -5.42 -35.67 9.19
CA PRO A 793 -6.66 -35.85 9.93
C PRO A 793 -6.43 -36.56 11.28
N ARG A 794 -7.05 -36.07 12.36
CA ARG A 794 -7.03 -36.71 13.70
C ARG A 794 -8.14 -37.75 13.93
N SER A 795 -8.94 -38.03 12.89
CA SER A 795 -10.00 -39.04 12.97
C SER A 795 -10.30 -39.67 11.61
N ILE A 796 -10.69 -40.94 11.61
CA ILE A 796 -11.05 -41.70 10.42
C ILE A 796 -12.35 -42.44 10.66
N ASN A 797 -13.31 -42.29 9.74
CA ASN A 797 -14.58 -42.99 9.75
C ASN A 797 -14.62 -44.06 8.67
N LYS A 798 -14.99 -45.29 9.01
CA LYS A 798 -15.27 -46.36 8.05
C LYS A 798 -16.61 -47.01 8.35
N THR A 799 -17.20 -47.65 7.34
CA THR A 799 -18.51 -48.30 7.47
C THR A 799 -18.41 -49.79 7.15
N ILE A 800 -19.13 -50.60 7.94
CA ILE A 800 -19.28 -52.04 7.72
C ILE A 800 -20.69 -52.28 7.13
N PRO A 801 -20.81 -52.71 5.86
CA PRO A 801 -22.10 -52.97 5.24
C PRO A 801 -22.79 -54.21 5.82
N LEU A 802 -24.10 -54.10 6.04
CA LEU A 802 -25.01 -55.21 6.35
C LEU A 802 -25.70 -55.63 5.05
N VAL A 803 -25.60 -56.91 4.66
CA VAL A 803 -26.15 -57.42 3.41
C VAL A 803 -27.04 -58.64 3.61
N ASP A 804 -28.05 -58.78 2.75
CA ASP A 804 -28.93 -59.96 2.66
C ASP A 804 -28.90 -60.49 1.21
N CYS A 805 -28.00 -61.45 0.94
CA CYS A 805 -27.69 -61.95 -0.41
C CYS A 805 -28.30 -63.33 -0.71
N GLY A 806 -29.23 -63.84 0.10
CA GLY A 806 -29.71 -65.22 -0.01
C GLY A 806 -28.62 -66.27 0.21
N SER A 807 -28.84 -67.51 -0.27
CA SER A 807 -27.98 -68.67 -0.04
C SER A 807 -26.65 -68.68 -0.81
N ASP A 808 -26.47 -67.77 -1.77
CA ASP A 808 -25.50 -67.94 -2.86
C ASP A 808 -24.19 -67.13 -2.67
N GLU A 809 -23.95 -66.58 -1.47
CA GLU A 809 -22.76 -65.80 -1.03
C GLU A 809 -22.38 -64.55 -1.86
N LYS A 810 -23.01 -64.34 -3.03
CA LYS A 810 -22.73 -63.25 -3.98
C LYS A 810 -24.02 -62.51 -4.35
N CYS A 811 -24.25 -61.33 -3.75
CA CYS A 811 -25.23 -60.36 -4.26
C CYS A 811 -24.80 -59.86 -5.65
N ILE A 812 -25.61 -60.10 -6.69
CA ILE A 812 -25.38 -59.56 -8.04
C ILE A 812 -26.51 -58.58 -8.38
N ALA A 813 -26.23 -57.28 -8.28
CA ALA A 813 -27.12 -56.23 -8.75
C ALA A 813 -26.91 -55.92 -10.25
N ASP A 814 -27.98 -55.61 -10.99
CA ASP A 814 -27.93 -55.15 -12.39
C ASP A 814 -28.59 -53.77 -12.48
N LEU A 815 -27.77 -52.72 -12.32
CA LEU A 815 -28.18 -51.33 -12.30
C LEU A 815 -28.16 -50.72 -13.69
N ARG A 816 -29.31 -50.25 -14.17
CA ARG A 816 -29.44 -49.50 -15.44
C ARG A 816 -29.82 -48.07 -15.14
N ILE A 817 -29.20 -47.12 -15.85
CA ILE A 817 -29.45 -45.69 -15.69
C ILE A 817 -29.90 -45.11 -17.02
N ARG A 818 -30.86 -44.20 -16.98
CA ARG A 818 -31.21 -43.31 -18.09
C ARG A 818 -31.20 -41.86 -17.59
N ALA A 819 -30.56 -40.97 -18.32
CA ALA A 819 -30.48 -39.55 -17.99
C ALA A 819 -30.84 -38.69 -19.21
N GLU A 820 -31.81 -37.78 -19.06
CA GLU A 820 -32.31 -36.93 -20.14
C GLU A 820 -32.41 -35.45 -19.69
N PRO A 821 -31.78 -34.50 -20.41
CA PRO A 821 -31.87 -33.08 -20.09
C PRO A 821 -33.19 -32.48 -20.57
N SER A 822 -33.69 -31.46 -19.86
CA SER A 822 -34.92 -30.76 -20.20
C SER A 822 -34.83 -29.88 -21.46
N VAL A 823 -33.62 -29.44 -21.82
CA VAL A 823 -33.37 -28.57 -22.97
C VAL A 823 -32.20 -29.11 -23.78
N LYS A 824 -32.34 -29.13 -25.11
CA LYS A 824 -31.27 -29.56 -26.03
C LYS A 824 -30.36 -28.42 -26.49
N SER A 825 -30.77 -27.15 -26.39
CA SER A 825 -29.95 -25.98 -26.75
C SER A 825 -30.38 -24.77 -25.93
N MET A 826 -29.43 -23.96 -25.43
CA MET A 826 -29.71 -22.83 -24.55
C MET A 826 -28.93 -21.58 -24.95
N LEU A 827 -29.60 -20.42 -24.93
CA LEU A 827 -28.98 -19.10 -25.03
C LEU A 827 -28.78 -18.56 -23.60
N ILE A 828 -27.53 -18.40 -23.18
CA ILE A 828 -27.15 -17.99 -21.83
C ILE A 828 -27.11 -16.46 -21.80
N LYS A 829 -27.98 -15.82 -21.01
CA LYS A 829 -27.90 -14.38 -20.79
C LYS A 829 -27.01 -14.10 -19.58
N VAL A 830 -25.96 -13.30 -19.77
CA VAL A 830 -24.90 -13.05 -18.77
C VAL A 830 -25.42 -12.49 -17.42
N ASN A 831 -26.64 -11.93 -17.39
CA ASN A 831 -27.29 -11.39 -16.19
C ASN A 831 -28.59 -12.12 -15.76
N LYS A 832 -28.92 -13.28 -16.36
CA LYS A 832 -30.06 -14.11 -15.94
C LYS A 832 -29.61 -15.49 -15.49
N LYS A 833 -30.16 -15.91 -14.35
CA LYS A 833 -29.97 -17.23 -13.73
C LYS A 833 -30.81 -18.29 -14.43
N ASP A 834 -30.46 -18.56 -15.68
CA ASP A 834 -31.11 -19.55 -16.50
C ASP A 834 -30.87 -20.96 -15.93
N LYS A 835 -31.94 -21.78 -15.84
CA LYS A 835 -31.95 -23.06 -15.13
C LYS A 835 -32.07 -24.23 -16.12
N LEU A 836 -31.26 -25.27 -15.91
CA LEU A 836 -31.25 -26.53 -16.65
C LEU A 836 -31.69 -27.67 -15.73
N ASP A 837 -32.58 -28.54 -16.19
CA ASP A 837 -33.01 -29.69 -15.41
C ASP A 837 -32.55 -31.00 -16.09
N LEU A 838 -32.09 -31.97 -15.29
CA LEU A 838 -31.68 -33.30 -15.73
C LEU A 838 -32.54 -34.36 -15.05
N ASN A 839 -33.32 -35.10 -15.83
CA ASN A 839 -34.15 -36.20 -15.32
C ASN A 839 -33.33 -37.50 -15.31
N ILE A 840 -33.24 -38.16 -14.17
CA ILE A 840 -32.47 -39.40 -13.99
C ILE A 840 -33.42 -40.51 -13.51
N ASN A 841 -33.42 -41.64 -14.23
CA ASN A 841 -34.09 -42.87 -13.88
C ASN A 841 -33.04 -43.95 -13.60
N VAL A 842 -33.16 -44.64 -12.46
CA VAL A 842 -32.30 -45.77 -12.08
C VAL A 842 -33.16 -46.99 -11.82
N ARG A 843 -32.82 -48.11 -12.47
CA ARG A 843 -33.50 -49.41 -12.34
C ARG A 843 -32.55 -50.49 -11.86
N ASN A 844 -32.95 -51.29 -10.87
CA ASN A 844 -32.26 -52.54 -10.53
C ASN A 844 -33.05 -53.75 -11.04
N SER A 845 -32.40 -54.65 -11.80
CA SER A 845 -33.07 -55.80 -12.44
C SER A 845 -32.74 -57.16 -11.80
N LYS A 846 -31.90 -57.20 -10.74
CA LYS A 846 -31.47 -58.43 -10.04
C LYS A 846 -31.54 -58.27 -8.52
N ASP A 847 -30.56 -58.79 -7.76
CA ASP A 847 -30.56 -58.77 -6.30
C ASP A 847 -30.53 -57.34 -5.74
N ASN A 848 -30.94 -57.18 -4.47
CA ASN A 848 -30.97 -55.88 -3.80
C ASN A 848 -29.60 -55.15 -3.90
N ALA A 849 -29.62 -53.91 -4.38
CA ALA A 849 -28.42 -53.10 -4.54
C ALA A 849 -28.25 -52.18 -3.32
N TYR A 850 -27.43 -52.62 -2.37
CA TYR A 850 -27.12 -51.89 -1.14
C TYR A 850 -26.16 -50.72 -1.40
N ASN A 851 -26.40 -49.59 -0.72
CA ASN A 851 -25.56 -48.37 -0.83
C ASN A 851 -25.43 -47.87 -2.29
N THR A 852 -26.51 -47.96 -3.06
CA THR A 852 -26.56 -47.47 -4.45
C THR A 852 -26.40 -45.96 -4.46
N LYS A 853 -25.38 -45.47 -5.16
CA LYS A 853 -25.12 -44.05 -5.36
C LYS A 853 -25.13 -43.71 -6.84
N VAL A 854 -25.78 -42.60 -7.17
CA VAL A 854 -25.64 -41.96 -8.48
C VAL A 854 -24.63 -40.84 -8.35
N ILE A 855 -23.60 -40.88 -9.18
CA ILE A 855 -22.54 -39.90 -9.27
C ILE A 855 -22.73 -39.14 -10.58
N VAL A 856 -22.99 -37.84 -10.47
CA VAL A 856 -23.14 -36.92 -11.60
C VAL A 856 -21.93 -36.01 -11.64
N SER A 857 -21.20 -36.05 -12.76
CA SER A 857 -20.06 -35.17 -13.03
C SER A 857 -20.41 -34.24 -14.19
N PHE A 858 -20.12 -32.94 -14.05
CA PHE A 858 -20.51 -31.93 -15.02
C PHE A 858 -19.37 -30.94 -15.33
N THR A 859 -19.45 -30.24 -16.46
CA THR A 859 -18.49 -29.18 -16.81
C THR A 859 -18.66 -27.93 -15.93
N PRO A 860 -17.60 -27.14 -15.65
CA PRO A 860 -17.65 -25.94 -14.80
C PRO A 860 -18.64 -24.85 -15.24
N ASN A 861 -19.18 -24.94 -16.45
CA ASN A 861 -20.16 -24.02 -17.02
C ASN A 861 -21.52 -24.04 -16.34
N ILE A 862 -21.78 -25.01 -15.47
CA ILE A 862 -23.03 -25.11 -14.72
C ILE A 862 -22.73 -25.42 -13.25
N ASN A 863 -23.58 -24.93 -12.37
CA ASN A 863 -23.55 -25.16 -10.93
C ASN A 863 -24.75 -26.01 -10.52
N TYR A 864 -24.54 -26.99 -9.66
CA TYR A 864 -25.62 -27.75 -9.04
C TYR A 864 -26.43 -26.86 -8.08
N VAL A 865 -27.76 -26.89 -8.18
CA VAL A 865 -28.66 -26.11 -7.32
C VAL A 865 -29.34 -27.00 -6.30
N LYS A 866 -30.09 -28.01 -6.77
CA LYS A 866 -30.86 -28.92 -5.92
C LYS A 866 -31.35 -30.16 -6.67
N VAL A 867 -31.85 -31.12 -5.92
CA VAL A 867 -32.49 -32.34 -6.41
C VAL A 867 -33.96 -32.39 -5.96
N GLU A 868 -34.85 -32.86 -6.83
CA GLU A 868 -36.30 -33.02 -6.60
C GLU A 868 -36.72 -34.47 -6.95
N PRO A 869 -37.31 -35.25 -6.03
CA PRO A 869 -37.58 -34.95 -4.62
C PRO A 869 -36.30 -34.73 -3.80
N GLU A 870 -36.41 -34.10 -2.64
CA GLU A 870 -35.28 -33.73 -1.79
C GLU A 870 -34.53 -34.99 -1.29
N MET A 871 -33.24 -35.08 -1.60
CA MET A 871 -32.35 -36.20 -1.27
C MET A 871 -31.04 -35.67 -0.68
N ALA A 872 -30.45 -36.44 0.24
CA ALA A 872 -29.21 -36.08 0.93
C ALA A 872 -27.97 -36.30 0.02
N CYS A 873 -27.81 -35.43 -0.98
CA CYS A 873 -26.68 -35.47 -1.91
C CYS A 873 -25.47 -34.70 -1.38
N SER A 874 -24.27 -35.24 -1.56
CA SER A 874 -23.01 -34.54 -1.29
C SER A 874 -22.45 -33.93 -2.57
N LEU A 875 -22.04 -32.67 -2.51
CA LEU A 875 -21.38 -31.95 -3.61
C LEU A 875 -19.87 -31.86 -3.30
N ASN A 876 -19.05 -32.33 -4.23
CA ASN A 876 -17.61 -32.10 -4.22
C ASN A 876 -17.18 -31.53 -5.58
N HIS A 877 -16.93 -30.22 -5.61
CA HIS A 877 -16.58 -29.48 -6.84
C HIS A 877 -17.62 -29.68 -7.95
N THR A 878 -17.25 -30.30 -9.06
CA THR A 878 -18.12 -30.59 -10.22
C THR A 878 -18.73 -31.99 -10.19
N ARG A 879 -18.70 -32.65 -9.02
CA ARG A 879 -19.20 -34.01 -8.81
C ARG A 879 -20.24 -34.02 -7.69
N VAL A 880 -21.45 -34.47 -8.00
CA VAL A 880 -22.54 -34.66 -7.04
C VAL A 880 -22.75 -36.15 -6.83
N GLU A 881 -22.79 -36.58 -5.58
CA GLU A 881 -23.11 -37.95 -5.20
C GLU A 881 -24.45 -37.99 -4.45
N CYS A 882 -25.43 -38.69 -5.02
CA CYS A 882 -26.75 -38.86 -4.41
C CYS A 882 -27.00 -40.33 -4.05
N PRO A 883 -27.40 -40.63 -2.81
CA PRO A 883 -27.87 -41.95 -2.45
C PRO A 883 -29.25 -42.20 -3.10
N VAL A 884 -29.42 -43.37 -3.72
CA VAL A 884 -30.67 -43.75 -4.43
C VAL A 884 -31.22 -45.05 -3.85
N GLY A 885 -32.52 -45.06 -3.53
CA GLY A 885 -33.19 -46.21 -2.93
C GLY A 885 -32.72 -46.50 -1.50
N TYR A 886 -32.43 -45.48 -0.69
CA TYR A 886 -31.93 -45.70 0.67
C TYR A 886 -32.88 -46.61 1.49
N PRO A 887 -32.41 -47.71 2.12
CA PRO A 887 -31.01 -48.19 2.21
C PRO A 887 -30.55 -49.18 1.11
N PHE A 888 -31.47 -49.74 0.31
CA PHE A 888 -31.17 -50.57 -0.86
C PHE A 888 -32.21 -50.37 -1.98
N LEU A 889 -31.75 -50.39 -3.23
CA LEU A 889 -32.65 -50.42 -4.38
C LEU A 889 -33.10 -51.86 -4.62
N GLY A 890 -34.38 -52.13 -4.33
CA GLY A 890 -34.97 -53.46 -4.39
C GLY A 890 -34.97 -54.08 -5.79
N ASN A 891 -35.19 -55.39 -5.85
CA ASN A 891 -35.33 -56.12 -7.12
C ASN A 891 -36.52 -55.56 -7.94
N ASN A 892 -36.26 -55.24 -9.22
CA ASN A 892 -37.22 -54.66 -10.17
C ASN A 892 -37.84 -53.33 -9.74
N VAL A 893 -37.16 -52.57 -8.88
CA VAL A 893 -37.56 -51.22 -8.48
C VAL A 893 -36.89 -50.18 -9.38
N GLU A 894 -37.67 -49.17 -9.78
CA GLU A 894 -37.23 -48.00 -10.52
C GLU A 894 -37.38 -46.74 -9.65
N GLU A 895 -36.34 -45.92 -9.60
CA GLU A 895 -36.32 -44.63 -8.90
C GLU A 895 -36.10 -43.49 -9.88
N ASN A 896 -36.87 -42.42 -9.74
CA ASN A 896 -36.85 -41.26 -10.62
C ASN A 896 -36.63 -39.98 -9.81
N PHE A 897 -35.63 -39.19 -10.19
CA PHE A 897 -35.39 -37.89 -9.59
C PHE A 897 -34.82 -36.92 -10.61
N LYS A 898 -34.94 -35.63 -10.30
CA LYS A 898 -34.59 -34.53 -11.18
C LYS A 898 -33.56 -33.64 -10.50
N MET A 899 -32.43 -33.42 -11.17
CA MET A 899 -31.39 -32.51 -10.73
C MET A 899 -31.49 -31.19 -11.46
N ARG A 900 -31.45 -30.08 -10.72
CA ARG A 900 -31.49 -28.73 -11.26
C ARG A 900 -30.11 -28.09 -11.20
N PHE A 901 -29.69 -27.54 -12.32
CA PHE A 901 -28.44 -26.83 -12.52
C PHE A 901 -28.72 -25.37 -12.92
N GLU A 902 -27.80 -24.48 -12.61
CA GLU A 902 -27.81 -23.07 -12.99
C GLU A 902 -26.53 -22.77 -13.77
N VAL A 903 -26.62 -21.94 -14.81
CA VAL A 903 -25.45 -21.65 -15.64
C VAL A 903 -24.43 -20.79 -14.87
N ASN A 904 -23.15 -21.16 -14.94
CA ASN A 904 -22.03 -20.40 -14.39
C ASN A 904 -21.40 -19.52 -15.49
N PRO A 905 -21.60 -18.19 -15.44
CA PRO A 905 -21.16 -17.31 -16.51
C PRO A 905 -19.64 -17.03 -16.45
N ARG A 906 -18.93 -17.43 -15.38
CA ARG A 906 -17.46 -17.29 -15.28
C ARG A 906 -16.69 -18.31 -16.14
N HIS A 907 -17.34 -19.41 -16.54
CA HIS A 907 -16.73 -20.46 -17.35
C HIS A 907 -17.66 -20.83 -18.51
N ILE A 908 -17.57 -20.11 -19.63
CA ILE A 908 -18.40 -20.37 -20.82
C ILE A 908 -17.62 -21.26 -21.77
N GLN A 909 -18.03 -22.52 -21.93
CA GLN A 909 -17.55 -23.41 -23.00
C GLN A 909 -18.68 -23.74 -23.98
N LYS A 910 -18.29 -24.13 -25.19
CA LYS A 910 -19.19 -24.45 -26.31
C LYS A 910 -20.18 -25.57 -25.99
N ASP A 911 -19.74 -26.61 -25.28
CA ASP A 911 -20.53 -27.79 -24.99
C ASP A 911 -20.61 -28.00 -23.47
N ILE A 912 -21.83 -28.23 -22.94
CA ILE A 912 -22.04 -28.62 -21.55
C ILE A 912 -22.06 -30.16 -21.50
N GLN A 913 -21.09 -30.77 -20.82
CA GLN A 913 -21.05 -32.23 -20.67
C GLN A 913 -21.49 -32.62 -19.27
N ILE A 914 -22.42 -33.57 -19.19
CA ILE A 914 -22.90 -34.15 -17.93
C ILE A 914 -22.81 -35.67 -18.05
N ASN A 915 -21.91 -36.26 -17.26
CA ASN A 915 -21.69 -37.69 -17.18
C ASN A 915 -22.35 -38.24 -15.90
N VAL A 916 -23.25 -39.20 -16.06
CA VAL A 916 -24.01 -39.83 -14.97
C VAL A 916 -23.59 -41.28 -14.83
N THR A 917 -23.17 -41.69 -13.64
CA THR A 917 -22.77 -43.07 -13.34
C THR A 917 -23.47 -43.55 -12.07
N ALA A 918 -23.71 -44.87 -11.96
CA ALA A 918 -24.14 -45.49 -10.72
C ALA A 918 -23.09 -46.52 -10.32
N THR A 919 -23.05 -46.85 -9.03
CA THR A 919 -22.05 -47.75 -8.45
C THR A 919 -21.91 -49.04 -9.29
N ARG A 920 -20.77 -49.18 -10.02
CA ARG A 920 -20.42 -50.26 -10.96
C ARG A 920 -21.24 -50.40 -12.26
N CYS A 921 -21.86 -49.33 -12.78
CA CYS A 921 -22.32 -49.26 -14.18
C CYS A 921 -22.02 -47.87 -14.79
N VAL A 922 -21.34 -47.87 -15.95
CA VAL A 922 -20.94 -46.65 -16.68
C VAL A 922 -21.93 -46.42 -17.83
N PHE A 923 -22.56 -45.26 -17.87
CA PHE A 923 -23.32 -44.79 -19.03
C PHE A 923 -22.77 -43.43 -19.46
N SER A 924 -22.08 -43.37 -20.60
CA SER A 924 -21.60 -42.11 -21.19
C SER A 924 -22.51 -41.72 -22.35
N ASN A 925 -23.26 -40.63 -22.21
CA ASN A 925 -23.80 -39.97 -23.40
C ASN A 925 -22.76 -38.98 -23.93
N GLY A 926 -22.61 -38.95 -25.26
CA GLY A 926 -21.69 -38.05 -25.96
C GLY A 926 -22.03 -36.56 -25.81
N PRO A 927 -21.24 -35.66 -26.42
CA PRO A 927 -21.39 -34.21 -26.24
C PRO A 927 -22.79 -33.74 -26.65
N PHE A 928 -23.45 -33.00 -25.74
CA PHE A 928 -24.74 -32.37 -25.96
C PHE A 928 -24.57 -30.97 -26.59
N PRO A 929 -25.62 -30.39 -27.24
CA PRO A 929 -25.45 -29.36 -28.27
C PRO A 929 -24.93 -28.00 -27.78
N SER A 930 -24.45 -27.22 -28.76
CA SER A 930 -23.76 -25.94 -28.58
C SER A 930 -24.55 -24.90 -27.78
N SER A 931 -23.93 -24.33 -26.75
CA SER A 931 -24.39 -23.15 -26.01
C SER A 931 -23.89 -21.85 -26.67
N ARG A 932 -24.70 -20.78 -26.58
CA ARG A 932 -24.29 -19.42 -26.99
C ARG A 932 -24.61 -18.44 -25.87
N ALA A 933 -23.69 -17.54 -25.57
CA ALA A 933 -23.85 -16.50 -24.56
C ALA A 933 -24.23 -15.16 -25.21
N ASN A 934 -25.19 -14.45 -24.64
CA ASN A 934 -25.59 -13.10 -25.05
C ASN A 934 -25.00 -12.07 -24.07
N LEU A 935 -24.24 -11.11 -24.59
CA LEU A 935 -23.70 -9.97 -23.82
C LEU A 935 -24.67 -8.77 -23.94
N ASP A 936 -25.25 -8.35 -22.83
CA ASP A 936 -26.04 -7.11 -22.75
C ASP A 936 -25.13 -5.86 -22.49
N GLU A 937 -25.40 -4.80 -23.26
CA GLU A 937 -25.15 -3.32 -23.11
C GLU A 937 -23.77 -2.71 -22.70
N HIS A 938 -22.74 -2.51 -23.54
CA HIS A 938 -21.57 -1.68 -23.08
C HIS A 938 -20.79 -0.87 -24.14
N ILE A 939 -21.42 0.09 -24.81
CA ILE A 939 -20.66 1.25 -25.31
C ILE A 939 -21.10 2.47 -24.52
N VAL A 940 -20.34 2.81 -23.48
CA VAL A 940 -20.47 4.11 -22.81
C VAL A 940 -19.65 5.09 -23.63
N VAL A 941 -20.30 5.80 -24.56
CA VAL A 941 -19.70 7.01 -25.12
C VAL A 941 -19.79 8.07 -24.03
N LYS A 942 -18.70 8.27 -23.27
CA LYS A 942 -18.54 9.52 -22.52
C LYS A 942 -18.26 10.61 -23.56
N GLU A 943 -19.30 11.37 -23.90
CA GLU A 943 -19.14 12.62 -24.64
C GLU A 943 -18.31 13.57 -23.78
N GLY A 944 -17.05 13.78 -24.17
CA GLY A 944 -16.33 14.99 -23.77
C GLY A 944 -17.05 16.18 -24.41
N GLU A 945 -17.55 17.09 -23.59
CA GLU A 945 -18.36 18.23 -24.02
C GLU A 945 -17.65 19.12 -25.06
N GLN A 946 -18.43 19.45 -26.10
CA GLN A 946 -18.38 20.58 -27.07
C GLN A 946 -17.25 20.73 -28.11
N TYR A 947 -17.68 20.88 -29.38
CA TYR A 947 -17.17 21.91 -30.30
C TYR A 947 -18.31 22.56 -31.10
N ALA A 948 -18.44 23.88 -30.96
CA ALA A 948 -18.74 24.77 -32.06
C ALA A 948 -17.48 25.63 -32.29
N SER A 949 -16.76 25.42 -33.40
CA SER A 949 -15.68 26.31 -33.79
C SER A 949 -16.21 27.37 -34.75
N VAL A 950 -16.17 28.63 -34.33
CA VAL A 950 -16.44 29.79 -35.19
C VAL A 950 -15.13 30.17 -35.89
N PHE A 951 -15.14 30.20 -37.23
CA PHE A 951 -13.93 30.42 -38.05
C PHE A 951 -13.57 31.91 -38.17
N ASN A 952 -12.51 32.36 -37.50
CA ASN A 952 -12.01 33.74 -37.64
C ASN A 952 -10.58 33.88 -38.21
N ASP A 953 -9.84 32.80 -38.48
CA ASP A 953 -8.47 32.89 -39.04
C ASP A 953 -8.16 31.82 -40.10
N SER A 954 -7.35 32.20 -41.08
CA SER A 954 -7.02 31.48 -42.34
C SER A 954 -5.58 30.94 -42.39
N ARG A 955 -4.80 31.07 -41.30
CA ARG A 955 -3.37 30.72 -41.28
C ARG A 955 -3.04 29.25 -40.90
N LEU A 956 -3.99 28.49 -40.36
CA LEU A 956 -3.75 27.11 -39.85
C LEU A 956 -4.73 26.08 -40.44
N ILE A 957 -4.27 24.85 -40.66
CA ILE A 957 -5.09 23.68 -41.05
C ILE A 957 -5.94 23.24 -39.86
N GLY A 958 -7.04 23.95 -39.58
CA GLY A 958 -8.06 23.46 -38.66
C GLY A 958 -7.78 23.55 -37.16
N GLU A 959 -8.83 23.33 -36.38
CA GLU A 959 -8.73 22.93 -34.96
C GLU A 959 -8.82 21.40 -34.86
N GLU A 960 -8.25 20.86 -33.77
CA GLU A 960 -8.32 19.45 -33.43
C GLU A 960 -9.63 19.11 -32.72
N VAL A 961 -10.24 18.01 -33.12
CA VAL A 961 -11.46 17.44 -32.56
C VAL A 961 -11.11 16.05 -32.05
N ASN A 962 -11.23 15.88 -30.74
CA ASN A 962 -10.94 14.63 -30.06
C ASN A 962 -12.22 13.84 -29.82
N ILE A 963 -12.23 12.58 -30.25
CA ILE A 963 -13.35 11.65 -30.04
C ILE A 963 -12.82 10.46 -29.23
N SER A 964 -13.36 10.26 -28.03
CA SER A 964 -13.03 9.12 -27.16
C SER A 964 -14.11 8.06 -27.20
N TYR A 965 -13.75 6.84 -27.59
CA TYR A 965 -14.59 5.65 -27.46
C TYR A 965 -14.12 4.84 -26.25
N THR A 966 -14.98 4.72 -25.24
CA THR A 966 -14.73 3.89 -24.06
C THR A 966 -15.58 2.63 -24.13
N LEU A 967 -14.91 1.49 -24.07
CA LEU A 967 -15.48 0.14 -23.99
C LEU A 967 -15.33 -0.31 -22.54
N GLU A 968 -16.43 -0.41 -21.81
CA GLU A 968 -16.45 -0.87 -20.41
C GLU A 968 -17.23 -2.19 -20.32
N LYS A 969 -17.30 -2.81 -19.15
CA LYS A 969 -18.08 -4.04 -18.90
C LYS A 969 -19.15 -3.79 -17.83
N SER A 970 -20.26 -4.52 -17.86
CA SER A 970 -21.15 -4.71 -16.68
C SER A 970 -20.98 -6.11 -16.17
N GLY A 971 -20.73 -6.19 -14.88
CA GLY A 971 -20.56 -7.43 -14.16
C GLY A 971 -19.12 -7.96 -14.17
N ASP A 972 -18.98 -9.17 -13.66
CA ASP A 972 -17.70 -9.75 -13.25
C ASP A 972 -16.95 -10.47 -14.38
N ILE A 973 -17.36 -10.36 -15.64
CA ILE A 973 -16.78 -11.13 -16.76
C ILE A 973 -15.90 -10.24 -17.63
N LEU A 974 -14.76 -10.77 -18.09
CA LEU A 974 -13.89 -10.08 -19.06
C LEU A 974 -14.59 -9.95 -20.42
N MET A 975 -14.42 -8.80 -21.08
CA MET A 975 -14.94 -8.59 -22.42
C MET A 975 -14.27 -9.57 -23.40
N PRO A 976 -15.00 -10.25 -24.30
CA PRO A 976 -14.41 -11.12 -25.32
C PRO A 976 -13.56 -10.29 -26.31
N PRO A 977 -12.75 -10.92 -27.18
CA PRO A 977 -12.01 -10.16 -28.20
C PRO A 977 -12.98 -9.50 -29.19
N LEU A 978 -12.88 -8.18 -29.29
CA LEU A 978 -13.75 -7.34 -30.10
C LEU A 978 -12.97 -6.64 -31.22
N SER A 979 -13.69 -6.22 -32.25
CA SER A 979 -13.20 -5.42 -33.34
C SER A 979 -14.05 -4.15 -33.46
N LEU A 980 -13.42 -3.00 -33.27
CA LEU A 980 -14.04 -1.68 -33.39
C LEU A 980 -13.66 -1.08 -34.75
N MET A 981 -14.63 -0.90 -35.62
CA MET A 981 -14.46 -0.28 -36.94
C MET A 981 -14.99 1.16 -36.90
N VAL A 982 -14.13 2.13 -37.21
CA VAL A 982 -14.50 3.56 -37.22
C VAL A 982 -14.49 4.07 -38.65
N THR A 983 -15.57 4.75 -39.03
CA THR A 983 -15.87 5.25 -40.38
C THR A 983 -16.13 6.76 -40.31
N TYR A 984 -15.43 7.55 -41.13
CA TYR A 984 -15.56 9.02 -41.14
C TYR A 984 -15.47 9.62 -42.55
N PRO A 985 -16.15 10.77 -42.81
CA PRO A 985 -16.11 11.45 -44.10
C PRO A 985 -14.77 12.14 -44.34
N ARG A 986 -14.04 11.66 -45.34
CA ARG A 986 -12.71 12.15 -45.71
C ARG A 986 -12.79 13.27 -46.75
N LEU A 987 -13.56 13.08 -47.82
CA LEU A 987 -13.69 14.04 -48.91
C LEU A 987 -15.15 14.44 -49.17
N SER A 988 -15.34 15.67 -49.63
CA SER A 988 -16.60 16.16 -50.19
C SER A 988 -16.87 15.57 -51.58
N PRO A 989 -18.11 15.68 -52.10
CA PRO A 989 -18.45 15.22 -53.45
C PRO A 989 -17.60 15.83 -54.59
N LEU A 990 -16.94 16.98 -54.37
CA LEU A 990 -16.02 17.61 -55.33
C LEU A 990 -14.53 17.39 -54.99
N ASN A 991 -14.22 16.37 -54.18
CA ASN A 991 -12.88 15.99 -53.73
C ASN A 991 -12.16 17.04 -52.85
N ASN A 992 -12.91 17.88 -52.11
CA ASN A 992 -12.30 18.72 -51.08
C ASN A 992 -12.16 17.94 -49.76
N ARG A 993 -11.06 18.11 -49.02
CA ARG A 993 -10.88 17.45 -47.72
C ARG A 993 -11.83 18.02 -46.67
N LEU A 994 -12.42 17.14 -45.87
CA LEU A 994 -13.34 17.49 -44.78
C LEU A 994 -12.70 17.26 -43.41
N LEU A 995 -12.46 15.99 -43.05
CA LEU A 995 -11.79 15.58 -41.83
C LEU A 995 -10.44 14.92 -42.14
N TYR A 996 -9.42 15.28 -41.37
CA TYR A 996 -8.07 14.73 -41.49
C TYR A 996 -7.64 14.03 -40.19
N LEU A 997 -7.30 12.75 -40.27
CA LEU A 997 -6.87 11.97 -39.12
C LEU A 997 -5.41 12.29 -38.77
N THR A 998 -5.17 12.88 -37.60
CA THR A 998 -3.82 13.29 -37.15
C THR A 998 -3.23 12.35 -36.11
N GLY A 999 -4.03 11.79 -35.21
CA GLY A 999 -3.54 10.95 -34.12
C GLY A 999 -4.58 9.94 -33.66
N ILE A 1000 -4.08 8.80 -33.17
CA ILE A 1000 -4.87 7.82 -32.42
C ILE A 1000 -4.06 7.43 -31.20
N ALA A 1001 -4.68 7.53 -30.03
CA ALA A 1001 -4.14 7.05 -28.77
C ALA A 1001 -5.04 5.93 -28.25
N THR A 1002 -4.45 4.80 -27.87
CA THR A 1002 -5.18 3.63 -27.40
C THR A 1002 -4.65 3.17 -26.06
N SER A 1003 -5.46 2.43 -25.31
CA SER A 1003 -4.95 1.69 -24.15
C SER A 1003 -3.88 0.66 -24.58
N PRO A 1004 -2.95 0.26 -23.69
CA PRO A 1004 -1.74 -0.51 -24.05
C PRO A 1004 -2.01 -1.85 -24.76
N GLN A 1005 -3.21 -2.41 -24.61
CA GLN A 1005 -3.59 -3.72 -25.13
C GLN A 1005 -4.31 -3.64 -26.49
N VAL A 1006 -4.78 -2.47 -26.93
CA VAL A 1006 -5.54 -2.30 -28.17
C VAL A 1006 -4.61 -2.02 -29.35
N LYS A 1007 -4.86 -2.65 -30.50
CA LYS A 1007 -4.07 -2.44 -31.73
C LYS A 1007 -4.95 -1.92 -32.86
N CYS A 1008 -4.70 -0.70 -33.33
CA CYS A 1008 -5.38 -0.12 -34.49
C CYS A 1008 -4.51 -0.21 -35.75
N ASN A 1009 -5.08 -0.72 -36.84
CA ASN A 1009 -4.38 -0.80 -38.13
C ASN A 1009 -4.72 0.45 -38.97
N VAL A 1010 -3.95 1.52 -38.77
CA VAL A 1010 -4.13 2.80 -39.48
C VAL A 1010 -2.82 3.57 -39.56
N ARG A 1011 -2.62 4.31 -40.66
CA ARG A 1011 -1.52 5.28 -40.78
C ARG A 1011 -2.03 6.65 -40.37
N THR A 1012 -1.57 7.15 -39.22
CA THR A 1012 -1.81 8.52 -38.79
C THR A 1012 -1.00 9.49 -39.68
N ASN A 1013 -1.57 10.66 -39.98
CA ASN A 1013 -0.95 11.64 -40.88
C ASN A 1013 -0.48 11.05 -42.24
N PRO A 1014 -1.37 10.42 -43.03
CA PRO A 1014 -1.00 9.66 -44.23
C PRO A 1014 -0.26 10.48 -45.29
N ASP A 1015 -0.43 11.80 -45.31
CA ASP A 1015 0.24 12.70 -46.25
C ASP A 1015 1.48 13.41 -45.67
N ASN A 1016 1.90 13.04 -44.44
CA ASN A 1016 3.05 13.60 -43.74
C ASN A 1016 3.07 15.15 -43.67
N ILE A 1017 1.88 15.74 -43.51
CA ILE A 1017 1.69 17.19 -43.60
C ILE A 1017 2.17 17.85 -42.31
N ASN A 1018 3.13 18.77 -42.44
CA ASN A 1018 3.48 19.71 -41.37
C ASN A 1018 2.47 20.88 -41.41
N PRO A 1019 1.71 21.14 -40.33
CA PRO A 1019 0.59 22.08 -40.32
C PRO A 1019 0.96 23.55 -40.57
N GLU A 1020 2.25 23.91 -40.61
CA GLU A 1020 2.71 25.29 -40.82
C GLU A 1020 2.94 25.71 -42.28
N VAL A 1021 2.94 24.78 -43.26
CA VAL A 1021 3.50 25.06 -44.61
C VAL A 1021 2.55 24.78 -45.79
N VAL A 1022 1.32 24.31 -45.59
CA VAL A 1022 0.41 23.97 -46.71
C VAL A 1022 -0.67 25.04 -46.91
N LYS A 1023 -0.68 25.68 -48.10
CA LYS A 1023 -1.81 26.48 -48.60
C LYS A 1023 -2.59 25.67 -49.65
N PRO A 1024 -3.59 24.87 -49.26
CA PRO A 1024 -4.42 24.17 -50.23
C PRO A 1024 -5.39 25.17 -50.90
N GLU A 1025 -5.62 25.03 -52.21
CA GLU A 1025 -6.66 25.76 -52.95
C GLU A 1025 -7.88 24.84 -53.19
N PRO A 1026 -8.85 24.77 -52.26
CA PRO A 1026 -10.03 23.94 -52.44
C PRO A 1026 -10.95 24.49 -53.54
N LYS A 1027 -11.74 23.63 -54.18
CA LYS A 1027 -12.74 24.04 -55.17
C LYS A 1027 -13.96 24.66 -54.48
N LYS A 1028 -14.54 25.73 -55.04
CA LYS A 1028 -15.77 26.33 -54.49
C LYS A 1028 -16.94 25.36 -54.68
N GLU A 1029 -17.63 25.02 -53.60
CA GLU A 1029 -18.78 24.10 -53.60
C GLU A 1029 -19.90 24.60 -52.69
N SER A 1030 -21.15 24.25 -53.00
CA SER A 1030 -22.29 24.48 -52.11
C SER A 1030 -22.51 23.22 -51.27
N LEU A 1031 -22.34 23.34 -49.94
CA LEU A 1031 -22.56 22.25 -49.00
C LEU A 1031 -23.97 22.40 -48.43
N SER A 1032 -24.99 22.14 -49.26
CA SER A 1032 -26.41 22.40 -48.93
C SER A 1032 -27.04 21.37 -47.98
N THR A 1033 -26.38 20.24 -47.72
CA THR A 1033 -26.86 19.19 -46.81
C THR A 1033 -26.50 19.56 -45.38
N PHE A 1034 -27.48 19.61 -44.46
CA PHE A 1034 -27.24 19.92 -43.05
C PHE A 1034 -26.45 18.83 -42.29
N LEU A 1035 -26.32 17.62 -42.86
CA LEU A 1035 -25.63 16.46 -42.30
C LEU A 1035 -24.87 15.69 -43.39
N VAL A 1036 -23.55 15.54 -43.26
CA VAL A 1036 -22.69 14.75 -44.15
C VAL A 1036 -22.51 13.36 -43.56
N ARG A 1037 -23.03 12.36 -44.27
CA ARG A 1037 -22.89 10.92 -43.95
C ARG A 1037 -22.00 10.22 -44.98
N CYS A 1038 -21.47 9.07 -44.59
CA CYS A 1038 -20.65 8.23 -45.46
C CYS A 1038 -21.39 7.55 -46.61
N GLU A 1039 -22.72 7.63 -46.63
CA GLU A 1039 -23.51 7.18 -47.78
C GLU A 1039 -23.48 8.21 -48.93
N GLU A 1040 -23.17 9.47 -48.65
CA GLU A 1040 -23.25 10.61 -49.58
C GLU A 1040 -21.86 11.22 -49.92
N SER A 1041 -20.78 10.73 -49.28
CA SER A 1041 -19.43 11.29 -49.37
C SER A 1041 -18.36 10.19 -49.30
N ASP A 1042 -17.15 10.47 -49.80
CA ASP A 1042 -16.05 9.50 -49.77
C ASP A 1042 -15.48 9.38 -48.34
N CYS A 1043 -15.57 8.19 -47.76
CA CYS A 1043 -15.22 7.91 -46.38
C CYS A 1043 -14.01 7.00 -46.26
N ASP A 1044 -13.22 7.26 -45.22
CA ASP A 1044 -12.14 6.38 -44.81
C ASP A 1044 -12.59 5.51 -43.63
N THR A 1045 -11.97 4.33 -43.52
CA THR A 1045 -12.28 3.36 -42.46
C THR A 1045 -11.02 2.77 -41.88
N PHE A 1046 -10.99 2.60 -40.56
CA PHE A 1046 -9.93 1.86 -39.91
C PHE A 1046 -10.46 0.93 -38.82
N LEU A 1047 -9.68 -0.11 -38.54
CA LEU A 1047 -10.04 -1.20 -37.65
C LEU A 1047 -9.12 -1.24 -36.44
N CYS A 1048 -9.72 -1.29 -35.26
CA CYS A 1048 -9.04 -1.51 -33.99
C CYS A 1048 -9.40 -2.89 -33.43
N SER A 1049 -8.38 -3.71 -33.18
CA SER A 1049 -8.49 -5.00 -32.50
C SER A 1049 -8.35 -4.79 -31.00
N VAL A 1050 -9.39 -5.18 -30.25
CA VAL A 1050 -9.45 -5.05 -28.80
C VAL A 1050 -9.39 -6.45 -28.20
N PRO A 1051 -8.32 -6.83 -27.49
CA PRO A 1051 -8.21 -8.15 -26.86
C PRO A 1051 -9.09 -8.23 -25.61
N GLU A 1052 -9.10 -9.41 -24.96
CA GLU A 1052 -9.87 -9.64 -23.74
C GLU A 1052 -9.40 -8.70 -22.62
N ALA A 1053 -10.26 -7.77 -22.20
CA ALA A 1053 -9.93 -6.72 -21.22
C ALA A 1053 -11.15 -6.33 -20.37
N ALA A 1054 -10.90 -5.75 -19.19
CA ALA A 1054 -11.97 -5.24 -18.33
C ALA A 1054 -12.54 -3.91 -18.85
N ALA A 1055 -11.68 -3.05 -19.41
CA ALA A 1055 -12.06 -1.83 -20.09
C ALA A 1055 -11.00 -1.50 -21.16
N ALA A 1056 -11.41 -0.83 -22.22
CA ALA A 1056 -10.53 -0.37 -23.29
C ALA A 1056 -10.96 1.01 -23.77
N GLN A 1057 -9.99 1.86 -24.10
CA GLN A 1057 -10.25 3.23 -24.57
C GLN A 1057 -9.50 3.47 -25.88
N VAL A 1058 -10.21 4.07 -26.84
CA VAL A 1058 -9.68 4.47 -28.14
C VAL A 1058 -10.00 5.95 -28.36
N ASN A 1059 -8.96 6.79 -28.27
CA ASN A 1059 -9.05 8.22 -28.50
C ASN A 1059 -8.56 8.54 -29.90
N ILE A 1060 -9.36 9.27 -30.66
CA ILE A 1060 -9.11 9.59 -32.07
C ILE A 1060 -9.11 11.10 -32.21
N THR A 1061 -8.07 11.63 -32.84
CA THR A 1061 -7.92 13.06 -33.08
C THR A 1061 -8.06 13.34 -34.58
N PHE A 1062 -9.06 14.15 -34.92
CA PHE A 1062 -9.28 14.67 -36.25
C PHE A 1062 -8.95 16.16 -36.31
N ARG A 1063 -8.51 16.66 -37.48
CA ARG A 1063 -8.48 18.09 -37.80
C ARG A 1063 -9.52 18.42 -38.85
N VAL A 1064 -10.29 19.47 -38.61
CA VAL A 1064 -11.28 19.98 -39.56
C VAL A 1064 -10.59 20.83 -40.61
N TRP A 1065 -10.74 20.52 -41.90
CA TRP A 1065 -10.00 21.19 -42.97
C TRP A 1065 -10.56 22.60 -43.30
N LYS A 1066 -10.17 23.59 -42.48
CA LYS A 1066 -10.59 25.01 -42.54
C LYS A 1066 -10.74 25.60 -43.96
N PRO A 1067 -9.76 25.45 -44.88
CA PRO A 1067 -9.85 26.05 -46.22
C PRO A 1067 -11.10 25.62 -47.02
N THR A 1068 -11.53 24.37 -46.90
CA THR A 1068 -12.72 23.84 -47.60
C THR A 1068 -13.97 24.58 -47.16
N PHE A 1069 -14.13 24.76 -45.84
CA PHE A 1069 -15.29 25.41 -45.24
C PHE A 1069 -15.29 26.93 -45.42
N ILE A 1070 -14.12 27.56 -45.53
CA ILE A 1070 -14.02 28.99 -45.84
C ILE A 1070 -14.51 29.28 -47.27
N ARG A 1071 -14.13 28.45 -48.26
CA ARG A 1071 -14.52 28.65 -49.66
C ARG A 1071 -15.93 28.14 -49.98
N GLY A 1072 -16.44 27.19 -49.18
CA GLY A 1072 -17.78 26.63 -49.33
C GLY A 1072 -18.93 27.59 -48.96
N GLU A 1073 -20.10 27.38 -49.56
CA GLU A 1073 -21.35 28.09 -49.26
C GLU A 1073 -22.27 27.21 -48.40
N PHE A 1074 -22.37 27.53 -47.10
CA PHE A 1074 -23.26 26.89 -46.11
C PHE A 1074 -23.44 27.80 -44.87
N SER A 1075 -24.46 27.54 -44.05
CA SER A 1075 -24.70 28.25 -42.78
C SER A 1075 -24.32 27.41 -41.55
N SER A 1076 -24.73 26.13 -41.53
CA SER A 1076 -24.37 25.15 -40.51
C SER A 1076 -24.36 23.75 -41.12
N LEU A 1077 -23.33 22.97 -40.83
CA LEU A 1077 -23.08 21.64 -41.35
C LEU A 1077 -22.71 20.70 -40.19
N HIS A 1078 -23.25 19.49 -40.18
CA HIS A 1078 -22.85 18.44 -39.25
C HIS A 1078 -22.14 17.31 -40.00
N MET A 1079 -20.97 16.87 -39.56
CA MET A 1079 -20.29 15.68 -40.08
C MET A 1079 -20.45 14.53 -39.10
N MET A 1080 -20.77 13.33 -39.58
CA MET A 1080 -21.03 12.17 -38.71
C MET A 1080 -19.89 11.15 -38.78
N VAL A 1081 -19.33 10.80 -37.62
CA VAL A 1081 -18.33 9.73 -37.46
C VAL A 1081 -18.98 8.52 -36.80
N ASN A 1082 -18.98 7.38 -37.48
CA ASN A 1082 -19.64 6.15 -37.02
C ASN A 1082 -18.61 5.13 -36.53
N ALA A 1083 -18.83 4.58 -35.34
CA ALA A 1083 -18.08 3.46 -34.81
C ALA A 1083 -18.99 2.23 -34.68
N THR A 1084 -18.58 1.11 -35.25
CA THR A 1084 -19.31 -0.15 -35.25
C THR A 1084 -18.50 -1.26 -34.58
N LEU A 1085 -19.13 -2.01 -33.68
CA LEU A 1085 -18.48 -3.03 -32.87
C LEU A 1085 -18.86 -4.44 -33.34
N GLN A 1086 -17.86 -5.32 -33.49
CA GLN A 1086 -18.04 -6.71 -33.92
C GLN A 1086 -17.29 -7.67 -32.98
N ILE A 1087 -17.84 -8.86 -32.73
CA ILE A 1087 -17.16 -9.91 -31.95
C ILE A 1087 -16.37 -10.83 -32.89
N GLN A 1088 -15.10 -11.12 -32.57
CA GLN A 1088 -14.30 -12.08 -33.35
C GLN A 1088 -14.74 -13.55 -33.18
N ARG A 1089 -15.28 -13.92 -32.00
CA ARG A 1089 -15.79 -15.28 -31.69
C ARG A 1089 -17.33 -15.37 -31.75
N SER A 1090 -17.91 -15.09 -32.91
CA SER A 1090 -19.38 -15.09 -33.14
C SER A 1090 -20.10 -16.43 -32.91
N HIS A 1091 -19.36 -17.53 -32.74
CA HIS A 1091 -19.91 -18.85 -32.46
C HIS A 1091 -20.20 -19.11 -30.98
N LEU A 1092 -19.65 -18.30 -30.06
CA LEU A 1092 -19.82 -18.40 -28.61
C LEU A 1092 -20.58 -17.21 -28.02
N PHE A 1093 -20.47 -16.03 -28.64
CA PHE A 1093 -21.00 -14.77 -28.11
C PHE A 1093 -21.87 -14.05 -29.14
N GLU A 1094 -22.98 -13.47 -28.69
CA GLU A 1094 -23.90 -12.65 -29.48
C GLU A 1094 -24.03 -11.25 -28.82
N LEU A 1095 -23.97 -10.18 -29.63
CA LEU A 1095 -24.17 -8.79 -29.19
C LEU A 1095 -25.65 -8.42 -29.30
N SER A 1096 -26.17 -7.67 -28.31
CA SER A 1096 -27.49 -7.03 -28.42
C SER A 1096 -27.56 -6.06 -29.61
N SER A 1097 -28.69 -6.04 -30.31
CA SER A 1097 -28.90 -5.22 -31.52
C SER A 1097 -28.88 -3.71 -31.25
N SER A 1098 -29.08 -3.26 -30.02
CA SER A 1098 -29.11 -1.83 -29.62
C SER A 1098 -27.75 -1.14 -29.60
N ASP A 1099 -26.65 -1.89 -29.47
CA ASP A 1099 -25.33 -1.35 -29.11
C ASP A 1099 -24.23 -1.64 -30.12
N THR A 1100 -24.60 -2.10 -31.32
CA THR A 1100 -23.63 -2.44 -32.37
C THR A 1100 -22.99 -1.22 -33.04
N THR A 1101 -23.64 -0.06 -33.02
CA THR A 1101 -23.18 1.14 -33.72
C THR A 1101 -23.40 2.42 -32.91
N ARG A 1102 -22.39 3.29 -32.79
CA ARG A 1102 -22.47 4.62 -32.15
C ARG A 1102 -21.95 5.69 -33.11
N SER A 1103 -22.67 6.82 -33.20
CA SER A 1103 -22.35 7.92 -34.11
C SER A 1103 -22.09 9.23 -33.35
N VAL A 1104 -21.01 9.93 -33.66
CA VAL A 1104 -20.66 11.25 -33.12
C VAL A 1104 -20.87 12.31 -34.20
N LYS A 1105 -21.44 13.47 -33.83
CA LYS A 1105 -21.69 14.59 -34.75
C LYS A 1105 -20.73 15.74 -34.48
N ILE A 1106 -20.01 16.20 -35.51
CA ILE A 1106 -19.13 17.36 -35.48
C ILE A 1106 -19.84 18.52 -36.17
N GLN A 1107 -20.11 19.62 -35.47
CA GLN A 1107 -20.78 20.79 -36.05
C GLN A 1107 -19.77 21.83 -36.56
N VAL A 1108 -20.02 22.37 -37.74
CA VAL A 1108 -19.25 23.42 -38.41
C VAL A 1108 -20.24 24.51 -38.83
N SER A 1109 -20.12 25.72 -38.29
CA SER A 1109 -20.98 26.85 -38.64
C SER A 1109 -20.16 28.01 -39.19
N LYS A 1110 -20.77 28.81 -40.07
CA LYS A 1110 -20.15 29.98 -40.68
C LYS A 1110 -21.04 31.18 -40.41
N GLU A 1111 -20.54 32.19 -39.73
CA GLU A 1111 -21.25 33.46 -39.57
C GLU A 1111 -21.41 34.09 -40.96
N THR A 1112 -22.65 34.24 -41.40
CA THR A 1112 -22.95 35.09 -42.54
C THR A 1112 -22.61 36.52 -42.12
N VAL A 1113 -21.62 37.15 -42.76
CA VAL A 1113 -21.42 38.60 -42.68
C VAL A 1113 -22.67 39.24 -43.30
N GLY A 1114 -23.70 39.40 -42.47
CA GLY A 1114 -24.98 39.97 -42.85
C GLY A 1114 -24.84 41.47 -42.90
N GLY A 1115 -24.59 42.00 -44.11
CA GLY A 1115 -25.02 43.36 -44.40
C GLY A 1115 -26.52 43.50 -44.09
N ILE A 1116 -26.91 44.60 -43.44
CA ILE A 1116 -28.28 44.83 -42.97
C ILE A 1116 -29.26 44.57 -44.14
N PRO A 1117 -30.22 43.63 -44.00
CA PRO A 1117 -31.20 43.32 -45.03
C PRO A 1117 -31.96 44.58 -45.47
N ILE A 1118 -32.07 44.83 -46.77
CA ILE A 1118 -32.67 46.05 -47.34
C ILE A 1118 -34.10 46.30 -46.81
N TRP A 1119 -34.86 45.24 -46.46
CA TRP A 1119 -36.18 45.39 -45.86
C TRP A 1119 -36.16 46.07 -44.47
N ILE A 1120 -35.10 45.91 -43.68
CA ILE A 1120 -34.92 46.60 -42.40
C ILE A 1120 -34.69 48.10 -42.64
N ILE A 1121 -33.94 48.47 -43.68
CA ILE A 1121 -33.77 49.88 -44.09
C ILE A 1121 -35.12 50.46 -44.54
N ILE A 1122 -35.91 49.71 -45.31
CA ILE A 1122 -37.25 50.12 -45.74
C ILE A 1122 -38.19 50.32 -44.54
N ILE A 1123 -38.15 49.41 -43.55
CA ILE A 1123 -38.95 49.52 -42.32
C ILE A 1123 -38.51 50.72 -41.48
N SER A 1124 -37.20 50.97 -41.34
CA SER A 1124 -36.69 52.15 -40.63
C SER A 1124 -37.12 53.45 -41.31
N ILE A 1125 -37.15 53.50 -42.64
CA ILE A 1125 -37.68 54.67 -43.39
C ILE A 1125 -39.19 54.83 -43.14
N LEU A 1126 -39.96 53.75 -43.16
CA LEU A 1126 -41.40 53.78 -42.90
C LEU A 1126 -41.72 54.22 -41.46
N ILE A 1127 -41.01 53.71 -40.47
CA ILE A 1127 -41.16 54.12 -39.06
C ILE A 1127 -40.72 55.58 -38.89
N GLY A 1128 -39.62 55.99 -39.53
CA GLY A 1128 -39.16 57.38 -39.52
C GLY A 1128 -40.20 58.34 -40.12
N LEU A 1129 -40.83 57.98 -41.24
CA LEU A 1129 -41.92 58.75 -41.84
C LEU A 1129 -43.17 58.77 -40.96
N LEU A 1130 -43.48 57.68 -40.26
CA LEU A 1130 -44.62 57.60 -39.37
C LEU A 1130 -44.41 58.47 -38.11
N ILE A 1131 -43.20 58.49 -37.56
CA ILE A 1131 -42.83 59.41 -36.47
C ILE A 1131 -42.86 60.86 -36.95
N LEU A 1132 -42.34 61.16 -38.15
CA LEU A 1132 -42.41 62.50 -38.73
C LEU A 1132 -43.86 62.96 -38.91
N ALA A 1133 -44.74 62.10 -39.42
CA ALA A 1133 -46.16 62.39 -39.56
C ALA A 1133 -46.83 62.64 -38.20
N LEU A 1134 -46.43 61.89 -37.16
CA LEU A 1134 -46.93 62.06 -35.80
C LEU A 1134 -46.44 63.38 -35.16
N VAL A 1135 -45.19 63.77 -35.41
CA VAL A 1135 -44.63 65.08 -35.00
C VAL A 1135 -45.33 66.22 -35.74
N ILE A 1136 -45.56 66.10 -37.05
CA ILE A 1136 -46.34 67.07 -37.83
C ILE A 1136 -47.77 67.19 -37.28
N PHE A 1137 -48.41 66.07 -36.94
CA PHE A 1137 -49.74 66.07 -36.34
C PHE A 1137 -49.77 66.74 -34.96
N ILE A 1138 -48.76 66.50 -34.11
CA ILE A 1138 -48.64 67.16 -32.80
C ILE A 1138 -48.41 68.67 -32.98
N LEU A 1139 -47.50 69.07 -33.88
CA LEU A 1139 -47.26 70.49 -34.18
C LEU A 1139 -48.49 71.17 -34.82
N TRP A 1140 -49.24 70.45 -35.65
CA TRP A 1140 -50.51 70.92 -36.21
C TRP A 1140 -51.60 71.09 -35.14
N ARG A 1141 -51.62 70.21 -34.12
CA ARG A 1141 -52.57 70.28 -32.99
C ARG A 1141 -52.22 71.37 -31.97
N VAL A 1142 -50.94 71.72 -31.83
CA VAL A 1142 -50.46 72.81 -30.95
C VAL A 1142 -50.46 74.17 -31.64
N GLY A 1143 -50.51 74.20 -32.99
CA GLY A 1143 -50.49 75.41 -33.82
C GLY A 1143 -51.84 76.00 -34.23
N ARG A 1144 -52.95 75.71 -33.54
CA ARG A 1144 -54.23 76.44 -33.75
C ARG A 1144 -54.50 77.44 -32.61
N PRO A 1145 -54.50 78.75 -32.89
CA PRO A 1145 -55.02 79.76 -31.98
C PRO A 1145 -56.56 79.77 -32.07
N ASP A 1146 -57.25 79.23 -31.07
CA ASP A 1146 -58.67 79.52 -30.88
C ASP A 1146 -58.80 80.76 -29.99
N THR A 1147 -58.81 81.90 -30.67
CA THR A 1147 -59.55 83.09 -30.25
C THR A 1147 -61.04 82.79 -30.30
N SER A 1148 -61.70 82.68 -29.15
CA SER A 1148 -63.13 83.03 -29.03
C SER A 1148 -63.46 83.48 -27.60
N CYS A 1149 -63.81 84.76 -27.49
CA CYS A 1149 -64.49 85.49 -26.42
C CYS A 1149 -65.15 84.68 -25.28
N GLN A 1150 -64.70 84.92 -24.04
CA GLN A 1150 -65.43 85.71 -23.02
C GLN A 1150 -64.51 86.10 -21.87
#